data_AF-A0A9E0URX3-F1
#
_entry.id   AF-A0A9E0URX3-F1
#
_cell.length_a   1.000
_cell.length_b   1.000
_cell.length_c   1.000
_cell.angle_alpha   90.00
_cell.angle_beta   90.00
_cell.angle_gamma   90.00
#
_symmetry.space_group_name_H-M   'P 1'
#
loop_
_entity.id
_entity.type
_entity.pdbx_description
1 polymer ?
#
loop_
_entity_poly.entity_id
_entity_poly.type
_entity_poly.pdbx_seq_one_letter_code
_entity_poly.pdbx_strand_id
1 'polypeptide(L)'
;MKKFLSGVYGYLILIIVAGVTLFFLFSNLTKKSFYPETGNFKVKGISKTVTVYKDDFGVSHVSAENEADMYYTMGYMHAQDRLWQMDISRRVAEGKLSEIFGKDALEYDKLFRTIGINRIVKQLYAQISPKSKEILQQYANGVNYFIGTHSQKLPLEFDILNYKPYEWKPEHSLMIVRLMGWELNISWYTDFLFGEIVKKFGYEKAKEFFPNYPEDKPFIISDNKDKAGEKIDTLNIKKTPPKTQPVEKTKPKKKTADASIEDGYKNLVDLGSDFYKTTIDAKTFLGIEGTHIGSNSWVVGGKKTESKKPILANDPHLSLSTPAKWYEIHLYNKQNNSNVSGFSLPGCPLIVIGHNDVISWGITNLMNDDSDFYILNRDSSDNKKYVYNNTSLPIDSLNESIKIKDINDEYDLTVFETKLGPVISNLSSAGFSSKLKFTSASNQIVTFRWTGFEMSDEIQSFYDLNSSKNFDQFKNSFRTYNLPALNFTYADTNGNIGYQAAGKVPIRKNLTDENMAFYPSNGEIEWTGFIPYNELPNSYNPKEDYIITANNKPEKNYKYYISNLYEPYYRAQRIEDLLNQRNNFTAEEIKLIQRDVYSLQAKEFCKYLFDAYANVKTVDKQELYFLDQLKKWDYELKYVSPLASVYSQFEIELYRNIYKEKLGDNLFRDYLFVKNIPVRNTSKLLAENKSWLFESLSRDFLLRKSFVDAINALKKKFGTDDMSKWAWGNIHEVLLKHPLGSVPALSNVLNIGPFEIGGSGTTIACAEYSFSSALEKGTYDVFLGSSMRMIVDLGDQKKYFTIIPTGQSGQPLHENFSDQARRWLNGDYKIVITDFNKMKEAGYKTITLIPE
;
A
#
# COMPACT_ATOMS: atom_id res chain seq x y z
N MET A 1 42.27 -44.20 -7.70
CA MET A 1 40.91 -44.13 -8.26
C MET A 1 39.84 -44.76 -7.34
N LYS A 2 39.87 -46.07 -7.02
CA LYS A 2 38.84 -46.72 -6.15
C LYS A 2 38.67 -46.08 -4.76
N LYS A 3 39.76 -45.80 -4.03
CA LYS A 3 39.72 -45.13 -2.70
C LYS A 3 39.19 -43.69 -2.76
N PHE A 4 39.45 -42.99 -3.86
CA PHE A 4 38.94 -41.64 -4.10
C PHE A 4 37.44 -41.67 -4.39
N LEU A 5 37.00 -42.56 -5.29
CA LEU A 5 35.59 -42.78 -5.60
C LEU A 5 34.80 -43.21 -4.35
N SER A 6 35.31 -44.12 -3.52
CA SER A 6 34.64 -44.50 -2.27
C SER A 6 34.51 -43.36 -1.26
N GLY A 7 35.50 -42.46 -1.19
CA GLY A 7 35.42 -41.25 -0.38
C GLY A 7 34.36 -40.27 -0.89
N VAL A 8 34.29 -40.07 -2.21
CA VAL A 8 33.25 -39.26 -2.85
C VAL A 8 31.85 -39.85 -2.63
N TYR A 9 31.68 -41.16 -2.77
CA TYR A 9 30.39 -41.83 -2.49
C TYR A 9 30.01 -41.73 -1.02
N GLY A 10 30.94 -41.94 -0.08
CA GLY A 10 30.67 -41.77 1.35
C GLY A 10 30.25 -40.34 1.71
N TYR A 11 30.90 -39.34 1.11
CA TYR A 11 30.55 -37.93 1.30
C TYR A 11 29.18 -37.59 0.69
N LEU A 12 28.87 -38.08 -0.51
CA LEU A 12 27.55 -37.93 -1.14
C LEU A 12 26.44 -38.57 -0.29
N ILE A 13 26.68 -39.76 0.25
CA ILE A 13 25.73 -40.43 1.15
C ILE A 13 25.51 -39.61 2.42
N LEU A 14 26.58 -39.08 3.02
CA LEU A 14 26.46 -38.20 4.20
C LEU A 14 25.64 -36.94 3.92
N ILE A 15 25.87 -36.28 2.77
CA ILE A 15 25.08 -35.11 2.35
C ILE A 15 23.61 -35.48 2.16
N ILE A 16 23.33 -36.61 1.50
CA ILE A 16 21.96 -37.08 1.28
C ILE A 16 21.28 -37.38 2.62
N VAL A 17 21.95 -38.09 3.54
CA VAL A 17 21.42 -38.42 4.87
C VAL A 17 21.17 -37.16 5.70
N ALA A 18 22.09 -36.19 5.68
CA ALA A 18 21.91 -34.91 6.35
C ALA A 18 20.74 -34.12 5.77
N GLY A 19 20.64 -34.03 4.44
CA GLY A 19 19.54 -33.36 3.75
C GLY A 19 18.18 -33.99 4.05
N VAL A 20 18.09 -35.33 4.01
CA VAL A 20 16.88 -36.08 4.37
C VAL A 20 16.51 -35.85 5.84
N THR A 21 17.49 -35.87 6.74
CA THR A 21 17.27 -35.63 8.17
C THR A 21 16.74 -34.22 8.42
N LEU A 22 17.35 -33.20 7.81
CA LEU A 22 16.92 -31.81 7.89
C LEU A 22 15.51 -31.61 7.30
N PHE A 23 15.20 -32.27 6.19
CA PHE A 23 13.86 -32.25 5.61
C PHE A 23 12.81 -32.85 6.56
N PHE A 24 13.07 -34.01 7.17
CA PHE A 24 12.16 -34.60 8.13
C PHE A 24 12.01 -33.76 9.41
N LEU A 25 13.10 -33.15 9.89
CA LEU A 25 13.04 -32.21 11.01
C LEU A 25 12.18 -31.00 10.68
N PHE A 26 12.44 -30.35 9.54
CA PHE A 26 11.63 -29.21 9.06
C PHE A 26 10.17 -29.59 8.88
N SER A 27 9.88 -30.72 8.21
CA SER A 27 8.52 -31.21 8.02
C SER A 27 7.83 -31.50 9.35
N ASN A 28 8.51 -32.12 10.32
CA ASN A 28 7.92 -32.44 11.62
C ASN A 28 7.65 -31.18 12.45
N LEU A 29 8.60 -30.24 12.49
CA LEU A 29 8.42 -28.97 13.19
C LEU A 29 7.27 -28.15 12.59
N THR A 30 7.17 -28.14 11.26
CA THR A 30 6.12 -27.39 10.56
C THR A 30 4.74 -28.04 10.73
N LYS A 31 4.63 -29.36 10.53
CA LYS A 31 3.33 -30.07 10.64
C LYS A 31 2.80 -30.12 12.07
N LYS A 32 3.65 -29.91 13.06
CA LYS A 32 3.27 -29.85 14.48
C LYS A 32 2.25 -28.76 14.79
N SER A 33 2.27 -27.64 14.04
CA SER A 33 1.33 -26.54 14.19
C SER A 33 0.06 -26.67 13.35
N PHE A 34 -0.08 -27.74 12.57
CA PHE A 34 -1.31 -27.99 11.81
C PHE A 34 -2.43 -28.38 12.76
N TYR A 35 -3.54 -27.66 12.65
CA TYR A 35 -4.74 -27.92 13.44
C TYR A 35 -5.75 -28.73 12.62
N PRO A 36 -6.49 -29.68 13.23
CA PRO A 36 -7.52 -30.42 12.52
C PRO A 36 -8.60 -29.49 11.94
N GLU A 37 -8.86 -29.62 10.64
CA GLU A 37 -9.87 -28.81 9.94
C GLU A 37 -11.25 -29.47 9.90
N THR A 38 -11.43 -30.58 10.64
CA THR A 38 -12.71 -31.27 10.78
C THR A 38 -12.89 -31.77 12.21
N GLY A 39 -14.11 -31.69 12.72
CA GLY A 39 -14.48 -32.30 14.00
C GLY A 39 -15.19 -31.36 14.96
N ASN A 40 -15.43 -31.85 16.18
CA ASN A 40 -16.10 -31.13 17.25
C ASN A 40 -15.08 -30.77 18.33
N PHE A 41 -14.98 -29.50 18.67
CA PHE A 41 -14.02 -28.97 19.64
C PHE A 41 -14.77 -28.23 20.73
N LYS A 42 -14.54 -28.63 21.99
CA LYS A 42 -15.05 -27.87 23.12
C LYS A 42 -14.17 -26.63 23.30
N VAL A 43 -14.81 -25.47 23.41
CA VAL A 43 -14.14 -24.17 23.48
C VAL A 43 -14.74 -23.32 24.59
N LYS A 44 -13.88 -22.84 25.49
CA LYS A 44 -14.24 -21.85 26.50
C LYS A 44 -14.34 -20.44 25.88
N GLY A 45 -15.41 -19.73 26.20
CA GLY A 45 -15.57 -18.31 25.85
C GLY A 45 -16.63 -18.03 24.78
N ILE A 46 -17.18 -19.07 24.15
CA ILE A 46 -18.38 -18.98 23.32
C ILE A 46 -19.63 -19.38 24.13
N SER A 47 -20.78 -18.80 23.78
CA SER A 47 -22.05 -19.04 24.48
C SER A 47 -22.99 -19.99 23.74
N LYS A 48 -22.82 -20.13 22.42
CA LYS A 48 -23.58 -21.01 21.53
C LYS A 48 -22.62 -21.79 20.64
N THR A 49 -23.12 -22.88 20.06
CA THR A 49 -22.36 -23.65 19.09
C THR A 49 -22.12 -22.83 17.81
N VAL A 50 -20.90 -22.84 17.31
CA VAL A 50 -20.51 -22.21 16.03
C VAL A 50 -20.07 -23.30 15.07
N THR A 51 -20.52 -23.21 13.81
CA THR A 51 -20.09 -24.11 12.74
C THR A 51 -19.24 -23.32 11.74
N VAL A 52 -18.06 -23.83 11.42
CA VAL A 52 -17.18 -23.28 10.39
C VAL A 52 -17.06 -24.31 9.27
N TYR A 53 -17.39 -23.90 8.05
CA TYR A 53 -17.13 -24.69 6.85
C TYR A 53 -15.84 -24.15 6.21
N LYS A 54 -14.89 -25.02 5.89
CA LYS A 54 -13.69 -24.67 5.12
C LYS A 54 -13.81 -25.17 3.69
N ASP A 55 -13.61 -24.27 2.73
CA ASP A 55 -13.53 -24.61 1.30
C ASP A 55 -12.17 -25.25 0.94
N ASP A 56 -12.02 -25.70 -0.30
CA ASP A 56 -10.79 -26.35 -0.79
C ASP A 56 -9.55 -25.42 -0.75
N PHE A 57 -9.76 -24.10 -0.65
CA PHE A 57 -8.72 -23.08 -0.56
C PHE A 57 -8.48 -22.61 0.88
N GLY A 58 -9.11 -23.24 1.86
CA GLY A 58 -8.97 -22.96 3.29
C GLY A 58 -9.81 -21.78 3.79
N VAL A 59 -10.67 -21.18 2.95
CA VAL A 59 -11.53 -20.05 3.36
C VAL A 59 -12.52 -20.50 4.41
N SER A 60 -12.58 -19.77 5.51
CA SER A 60 -13.49 -20.07 6.62
C SER A 60 -14.84 -19.39 6.43
N HIS A 61 -15.91 -20.19 6.44
CA HIS A 61 -17.30 -19.74 6.41
C HIS A 61 -17.93 -19.97 7.79
N VAL A 62 -17.96 -18.92 8.60
CA VAL A 62 -18.40 -18.93 9.99
C VAL A 62 -19.92 -18.73 10.07
N SER A 63 -20.63 -19.71 10.63
CA SER A 63 -22.05 -19.64 10.95
C SER A 63 -22.25 -19.65 12.47
N ALA A 64 -22.63 -18.51 13.04
CA ALA A 64 -22.81 -18.32 14.47
C ALA A 64 -24.26 -17.92 14.83
N GLU A 65 -24.68 -18.25 16.04
CA GLU A 65 -26.00 -17.87 16.57
C GLU A 65 -26.04 -16.43 17.11
N ASN A 66 -24.88 -15.81 17.35
CA ASN A 66 -24.77 -14.43 17.83
C ASN A 66 -23.44 -13.80 17.38
N GLU A 67 -23.36 -12.48 17.44
CA GLU A 67 -22.18 -11.72 16.97
C GLU A 67 -20.93 -11.94 17.82
N ALA A 68 -21.08 -12.10 19.14
CA ALA A 68 -19.93 -12.26 20.03
C ALA A 68 -19.15 -13.55 19.69
N ASP A 69 -19.85 -14.67 19.54
CA ASP A 69 -19.27 -15.95 19.16
C ASP A 69 -18.72 -15.92 17.71
N MET A 70 -19.33 -15.13 16.83
CA MET A 70 -18.85 -14.90 15.46
C MET A 70 -17.48 -14.21 15.44
N TYR A 71 -17.33 -13.07 16.14
CA TYR A 71 -16.06 -12.34 16.20
C TYR A 71 -14.98 -13.09 16.98
N TYR A 72 -15.37 -13.81 18.04
CA TYR A 72 -14.48 -14.77 18.71
C TYR A 72 -13.93 -15.79 17.72
N THR A 73 -14.80 -16.42 16.94
CA THR A 73 -14.40 -17.45 15.98
C THR A 73 -13.52 -16.88 14.87
N MET A 74 -13.80 -15.66 14.39
CA MET A 74 -12.92 -14.95 13.45
C MET A 74 -11.50 -14.78 14.01
N GLY A 75 -11.36 -14.35 15.28
CA GLY A 75 -10.06 -14.24 15.94
C GLY A 75 -9.34 -15.57 16.09
N TYR A 76 -10.08 -16.63 16.44
CA TYR A 76 -9.54 -17.98 16.51
C TYR A 76 -9.02 -18.45 15.13
N MET A 77 -9.77 -18.26 14.05
CA MET A 77 -9.38 -18.68 12.69
C MET A 77 -8.18 -17.89 12.17
N HIS A 78 -8.15 -16.57 12.39
CA HIS A 78 -6.97 -15.75 12.07
C HIS A 78 -5.72 -16.24 12.82
N ALA A 79 -5.83 -16.59 14.11
CA ALA A 79 -4.70 -17.13 14.86
C ALA A 79 -4.28 -18.52 14.34
N GLN A 80 -5.23 -19.40 14.04
CA GLN A 80 -4.95 -20.71 13.46
C GLN A 80 -4.10 -20.62 12.19
N ASP A 81 -4.46 -19.70 11.30
CA ASP A 81 -3.86 -19.66 9.97
C ASP A 81 -2.68 -18.66 9.87
N ARG A 82 -2.67 -17.59 10.67
CA ARG A 82 -1.79 -16.39 10.48
C ARG A 82 -1.13 -15.84 11.75
N LEU A 83 -1.06 -16.60 12.86
CA LEU A 83 -0.57 -16.10 14.15
C LEU A 83 0.79 -15.39 14.10
N TRP A 84 1.78 -15.92 13.37
CA TRP A 84 3.11 -15.28 13.32
C TRP A 84 3.09 -13.94 12.57
N GLN A 85 2.38 -13.87 11.44
CA GLN A 85 2.16 -12.62 10.70
C GLN A 85 1.52 -11.56 11.59
N MET A 86 0.49 -11.94 12.36
CA MET A 86 -0.17 -11.06 13.34
C MET A 86 0.80 -10.57 14.43
N ASP A 87 1.63 -11.46 14.97
CA ASP A 87 2.61 -11.12 16.02
C ASP A 87 3.68 -10.15 15.53
N ILE A 88 4.21 -10.34 14.31
CA ILE A 88 5.18 -9.42 13.72
C ILE A 88 4.58 -8.05 13.48
N SER A 89 3.38 -7.97 12.88
CA SER A 89 2.74 -6.67 12.60
C SER A 89 2.48 -5.85 13.87
N ARG A 90 2.02 -6.47 14.97
CA ARG A 90 1.87 -5.74 16.24
C ARG A 90 3.21 -5.32 16.84
N ARG A 91 4.28 -6.12 16.69
CA ARG A 91 5.63 -5.79 17.21
C ARG A 91 6.25 -4.62 16.48
N VAL A 92 6.03 -4.50 15.16
CA VAL A 92 6.40 -3.29 14.40
C VAL A 92 5.71 -2.08 15.00
N ALA A 93 4.38 -2.10 15.12
CA ALA A 93 3.60 -0.99 15.64
C ALA A 93 3.89 -0.66 17.12
N GLU A 94 4.24 -1.66 17.93
CA GLU A 94 4.64 -1.48 19.32
C GLU A 94 6.09 -1.01 19.48
N GLY A 95 6.95 -1.14 18.46
CA GLY A 95 8.40 -0.98 18.58
C GLY A 95 9.01 -2.04 19.51
N LYS A 96 8.86 -3.31 19.14
CA LYS A 96 9.37 -4.49 19.88
C LYS A 96 9.98 -5.58 18.98
N LEU A 97 10.48 -5.22 17.82
CA LEU A 97 11.21 -6.14 16.94
C LEU A 97 12.55 -6.56 17.54
N SER A 98 13.24 -5.71 18.30
CA SER A 98 14.53 -6.04 18.90
C SER A 98 14.43 -7.12 19.97
N GLU A 99 13.25 -7.35 20.54
CA GLU A 99 12.98 -8.46 21.45
C GLU A 99 13.15 -9.83 20.78
N ILE A 100 13.02 -9.91 19.46
CA ILE A 100 13.07 -11.18 18.69
C ILE A 100 14.18 -11.22 17.64
N PHE A 101 14.56 -10.06 17.09
CA PHE A 101 15.64 -9.92 16.10
C PHE A 101 16.93 -9.35 16.69
N GLY A 102 16.94 -8.99 17.98
CA GLY A 102 18.12 -8.47 18.64
C GLY A 102 18.48 -7.05 18.20
N LYS A 103 19.76 -6.70 18.33
CA LYS A 103 20.27 -5.33 18.15
C LYS A 103 20.02 -4.76 16.75
N ASP A 104 19.98 -5.61 15.73
CA ASP A 104 19.78 -5.20 14.34
C ASP A 104 18.43 -4.52 14.10
N ALA A 105 17.44 -4.77 14.97
CA ALA A 105 16.12 -4.14 14.89
C ALA A 105 15.92 -2.97 15.87
N LEU A 106 16.91 -2.60 16.69
CA LEU A 106 16.77 -1.58 17.73
C LEU A 106 16.41 -0.20 17.17
N GLU A 107 17.03 0.21 16.06
CA GLU A 107 16.76 1.52 15.47
C GLU A 107 15.32 1.62 14.92
N TYR A 108 14.73 0.51 14.48
CA TYR A 108 13.34 0.45 14.04
C TYR A 108 12.38 0.56 15.23
N ASP A 109 12.72 -0.10 16.35
CA ASP A 109 11.94 0.04 17.57
C ASP A 109 11.98 1.48 18.08
N LYS A 110 13.15 2.12 18.09
CA LYS A 110 13.29 3.54 18.41
C LYS A 110 12.45 4.43 17.50
N LEU A 111 12.43 4.17 16.19
CA LEU A 111 11.57 4.88 15.24
C LEU A 111 10.09 4.75 15.62
N PHE A 112 9.56 3.54 15.78
CA PHE A 112 8.14 3.34 16.09
C PHE A 112 7.76 3.77 17.51
N ARG A 113 8.68 3.72 18.48
CA ARG A 113 8.52 4.39 19.77
C ARG A 113 8.44 5.89 19.61
N THR A 114 9.30 6.52 18.80
CA THR A 114 9.20 7.97 18.57
C THR A 114 7.88 8.33 17.91
N ILE A 115 7.49 7.63 16.82
CA ILE A 115 6.22 7.89 16.11
C ILE A 115 5.00 7.68 16.99
N GLY A 116 5.03 6.70 17.89
CA GLY A 116 4.04 6.59 18.96
C GLY A 116 2.71 5.96 18.56
N ILE A 117 2.69 5.05 17.57
CA ILE A 117 1.47 4.31 17.18
C ILE A 117 0.82 3.64 18.42
N ASN A 118 1.64 3.00 19.27
CA ASN A 118 1.16 2.40 20.51
C ASN A 118 0.52 3.43 21.47
N ARG A 119 1.08 4.64 21.57
CA ARG A 119 0.55 5.69 22.43
C ARG A 119 -0.82 6.18 21.94
N ILE A 120 -0.95 6.50 20.65
CA ILE A 120 -2.22 6.96 20.10
C ILE A 120 -3.30 5.87 20.18
N VAL A 121 -2.95 4.61 19.95
CA VAL A 121 -3.92 3.50 20.04
C VAL A 121 -4.48 3.33 21.44
N LYS A 122 -3.69 3.49 22.50
CA LYS A 122 -4.21 3.47 23.88
C LYS A 122 -5.25 4.57 24.12
N GLN A 123 -5.03 5.75 23.54
CA GLN A 123 -5.97 6.87 23.63
C GLN A 123 -7.24 6.60 22.80
N LEU A 124 -7.08 6.05 21.58
CA LEU A 124 -8.19 5.63 20.72
C LEU A 124 -9.06 4.60 21.42
N TYR A 125 -8.45 3.52 21.94
CA TYR A 125 -9.19 2.45 22.61
C TYR A 125 -10.03 2.97 23.78
N ALA A 126 -9.56 3.99 24.51
CA ALA A 126 -10.35 4.61 25.57
C ALA A 126 -11.63 5.30 25.05
N GLN A 127 -11.58 5.87 23.84
CA GLN A 127 -12.61 6.76 23.27
C GLN A 127 -13.53 6.12 22.22
N ILE A 128 -13.13 4.99 21.62
CA ILE A 128 -13.99 4.26 20.66
C ILE A 128 -15.30 3.78 21.31
N SER A 129 -16.27 3.51 20.46
CA SER A 129 -17.62 3.10 20.85
C SER A 129 -17.63 1.82 21.69
N PRO A 130 -18.67 1.63 22.53
CA PRO A 130 -18.86 0.37 23.24
C PRO A 130 -18.94 -0.84 22.30
N LYS A 131 -19.55 -0.67 21.11
CA LYS A 131 -19.66 -1.73 20.11
C LYS A 131 -18.28 -2.12 19.57
N SER A 132 -17.44 -1.14 19.26
CA SER A 132 -16.06 -1.41 18.83
C SER A 132 -15.25 -2.14 19.90
N LYS A 133 -15.37 -1.72 21.17
CA LYS A 133 -14.71 -2.43 22.30
C LYS A 133 -15.17 -3.87 22.42
N GLU A 134 -16.48 -4.13 22.29
CA GLU A 134 -17.04 -5.48 22.32
C GLU A 134 -16.46 -6.35 21.19
N ILE A 135 -16.50 -5.86 19.94
CA ILE A 135 -15.97 -6.60 18.77
C ILE A 135 -14.50 -6.93 18.97
N LEU A 136 -13.69 -5.94 19.34
CA LEU A 136 -12.25 -6.10 19.54
C LEU A 136 -11.95 -7.07 20.70
N GLN A 137 -12.72 -7.02 21.78
CA GLN A 137 -12.55 -7.92 22.92
C GLN A 137 -12.90 -9.36 22.56
N GLN A 138 -14.01 -9.61 21.87
CA GLN A 138 -14.38 -10.97 21.48
C GLN A 138 -13.37 -11.55 20.50
N TYR A 139 -12.95 -10.76 19.50
CA TYR A 139 -11.87 -11.15 18.61
C TYR A 139 -10.59 -11.51 19.36
N ALA A 140 -10.14 -10.66 20.31
CA ALA A 140 -8.96 -10.93 21.13
C ALA A 140 -9.11 -12.21 21.97
N ASN A 141 -10.28 -12.46 22.55
CA ASN A 141 -10.57 -13.68 23.31
C ASN A 141 -10.36 -14.95 22.44
N GLY A 142 -10.80 -14.94 21.19
CA GLY A 142 -10.60 -16.05 20.26
C GLY A 142 -9.13 -16.29 19.91
N VAL A 143 -8.40 -15.21 19.62
CA VAL A 143 -6.94 -15.26 19.40
C VAL A 143 -6.22 -15.84 20.62
N ASN A 144 -6.57 -15.37 21.82
CA ASN A 144 -5.92 -15.76 23.07
C ASN A 144 -6.25 -17.20 23.48
N TYR A 145 -7.47 -17.66 23.21
CA TYR A 145 -7.81 -19.05 23.40
C TYR A 145 -6.93 -19.95 22.52
N PHE A 146 -6.75 -19.58 21.24
CA PHE A 146 -5.84 -20.31 20.34
C PHE A 146 -4.40 -20.30 20.88
N ILE A 147 -3.84 -19.13 21.20
CA ILE A 147 -2.48 -18.99 21.77
C ILE A 147 -2.30 -19.86 23.02
N GLY A 148 -3.26 -19.81 23.96
CA GLY A 148 -3.18 -20.53 25.23
C GLY A 148 -3.23 -22.05 25.05
N THR A 149 -4.18 -22.54 24.26
CA THR A 149 -4.39 -23.98 24.04
C THR A 149 -3.37 -24.62 23.08
N HIS A 150 -2.67 -23.81 22.28
CA HIS A 150 -1.68 -24.26 21.28
C HIS A 150 -0.25 -23.79 21.57
N SER A 151 0.05 -23.37 22.79
CA SER A 151 1.37 -22.83 23.19
C SER A 151 2.57 -23.79 23.00
N GLN A 152 2.30 -25.08 22.75
CA GLN A 152 3.31 -26.10 22.42
C GLN A 152 3.31 -26.47 20.93
N LYS A 153 2.39 -25.97 20.11
CA LYS A 153 2.18 -26.28 18.69
C LYS A 153 2.13 -24.98 17.86
N LEU A 154 3.06 -24.07 18.12
CA LEU A 154 3.13 -22.78 17.43
C LEU A 154 3.72 -22.93 16.02
N PRO A 155 3.40 -22.00 15.10
CA PRO A 155 4.04 -21.93 13.78
C PRO A 155 5.58 -21.98 13.84
N LEU A 156 6.19 -22.54 12.80
CA LEU A 156 7.63 -22.81 12.71
C LEU A 156 8.52 -21.60 13.04
N GLU A 157 8.08 -20.40 12.67
CA GLU A 157 8.82 -19.16 12.86
C GLU A 157 9.12 -18.86 14.34
N PHE A 158 8.21 -19.24 15.24
CA PHE A 158 8.40 -19.13 16.69
C PHE A 158 9.51 -20.07 17.18
N ASP A 159 9.59 -21.29 16.64
CA ASP A 159 10.64 -22.26 16.96
C ASP A 159 12.01 -21.79 16.40
N ILE A 160 12.05 -21.27 15.17
CA ILE A 160 13.28 -20.74 14.53
C ILE A 160 13.83 -19.55 15.32
N LEU A 161 12.97 -18.61 15.72
CA LEU A 161 13.37 -17.40 16.44
C LEU A 161 13.46 -17.63 17.97
N ASN A 162 13.11 -18.83 18.44
CA ASN A 162 13.13 -19.25 19.83
C ASN A 162 12.37 -18.30 20.78
N TYR A 163 11.09 -18.07 20.49
CA TYR A 163 10.22 -17.25 21.35
C TYR A 163 8.76 -17.72 21.30
N LYS A 164 7.93 -17.19 22.21
CA LYS A 164 6.49 -17.43 22.23
C LYS A 164 5.73 -16.11 22.09
N PRO A 165 4.57 -16.10 21.41
CA PRO A 165 3.72 -14.91 21.37
C PRO A 165 3.11 -14.66 22.75
N TYR A 166 2.98 -13.39 23.11
CA TYR A 166 2.20 -12.96 24.28
C TYR A 166 0.73 -12.74 23.91
N GLU A 167 -0.11 -12.53 24.92
CA GLU A 167 -1.53 -12.29 24.76
C GLU A 167 -1.84 -11.15 23.77
N TRP A 168 -2.81 -11.38 22.89
CA TRP A 168 -3.41 -10.39 22.01
C TRP A 168 -4.37 -9.49 22.78
N LYS A 169 -4.18 -8.18 22.69
CA LYS A 169 -5.05 -7.18 23.31
C LYS A 169 -5.93 -6.52 22.26
N PRO A 170 -7.13 -6.03 22.60
CA PRO A 170 -7.98 -5.24 21.70
C PRO A 170 -7.22 -4.14 20.93
N GLU A 171 -6.27 -3.49 21.59
CA GLU A 171 -5.41 -2.45 21.03
C GLU A 171 -4.55 -2.94 19.86
N HIS A 172 -4.09 -4.20 19.86
CA HIS A 172 -3.24 -4.72 18.78
C HIS A 172 -3.95 -4.72 17.42
N SER A 173 -5.27 -4.88 17.41
CA SER A 173 -6.07 -4.78 16.18
C SER A 173 -6.12 -3.35 15.64
N LEU A 174 -6.25 -2.35 16.52
CA LEU A 174 -6.19 -0.93 16.15
C LEU A 174 -4.78 -0.52 15.70
N MET A 175 -3.74 -1.11 16.27
CA MET A 175 -2.35 -0.90 15.84
C MET A 175 -2.12 -1.34 14.41
N ILE A 176 -2.71 -2.47 13.96
CA ILE A 176 -2.58 -2.91 12.57
C ILE A 176 -3.24 -1.90 11.62
N VAL A 177 -4.41 -1.37 11.97
CA VAL A 177 -5.08 -0.32 11.18
C VAL A 177 -4.19 0.94 11.08
N ARG A 178 -3.59 1.36 12.20
CA ARG A 178 -2.66 2.51 12.21
C ARG A 178 -1.37 2.24 11.45
N LEU A 179 -0.83 1.03 11.54
CA LEU A 179 0.35 0.64 10.76
C LEU A 179 0.05 0.64 9.26
N MET A 180 -1.16 0.21 8.84
CA MET A 180 -1.58 0.35 7.45
C MET A 180 -1.64 1.83 7.03
N GLY A 181 -2.19 2.70 7.88
CA GLY A 181 -2.17 4.15 7.62
C GLY A 181 -0.75 4.69 7.44
N TRP A 182 0.20 4.23 8.26
CA TRP A 182 1.61 4.61 8.16
C TRP A 182 2.26 4.09 6.87
N GLU A 183 2.00 2.85 6.50
CA GLU A 183 2.52 2.24 5.26
C GLU A 183 2.02 2.95 4.00
N LEU A 184 0.77 3.44 4.03
CA LEU A 184 0.14 4.14 2.91
C LEU A 184 0.47 5.65 2.87
N ASN A 185 1.11 6.19 3.91
CA ASN A 185 1.56 7.59 3.93
C ASN A 185 2.84 7.73 3.10
N ILE A 186 2.70 8.39 1.97
CA ILE A 186 3.82 8.71 1.06
C ILE A 186 4.26 10.17 1.12
N SER A 187 3.44 11.08 1.69
CA SER A 187 3.70 12.52 1.71
C SER A 187 5.01 12.86 2.42
N TRP A 188 5.29 12.21 3.55
CA TRP A 188 6.51 12.49 4.31
C TRP A 188 7.78 12.14 3.54
N TYR A 189 7.78 11.09 2.71
CA TYR A 189 8.96 10.71 1.94
C TYR A 189 9.25 11.76 0.87
N THR A 190 8.19 12.18 0.19
CA THR A 190 8.26 13.14 -0.88
C THR A 190 8.63 14.55 -0.40
N ASP A 191 8.30 14.92 0.84
CA ASP A 191 8.80 16.14 1.49
C ASP A 191 10.34 16.18 1.55
N PHE A 192 10.96 15.09 2.01
CA PHE A 192 12.43 14.99 2.08
C PHE A 192 13.06 14.97 0.69
N LEU A 193 12.50 14.18 -0.23
CA LEU A 193 12.99 14.12 -1.61
C LEU A 193 12.91 15.49 -2.29
N PHE A 194 11.79 16.20 -2.16
CA PHE A 194 11.64 17.55 -2.69
C PHE A 194 12.64 18.50 -2.02
N GLY A 195 12.81 18.41 -0.70
CA GLY A 195 13.78 19.23 0.05
C GLY A 195 15.23 19.04 -0.41
N GLU A 196 15.67 17.81 -0.68
CA GLU A 196 17.00 17.52 -1.22
C GLU A 196 17.20 18.13 -2.63
N ILE A 197 16.16 18.08 -3.48
CA ILE A 197 16.19 18.69 -4.81
C ILE A 197 16.22 20.23 -4.69
N VAL A 198 15.46 20.84 -3.77
CA VAL A 198 15.51 22.28 -3.48
C VAL A 198 16.90 22.69 -3.00
N LYS A 199 17.49 21.93 -2.07
CA LYS A 199 18.85 22.18 -1.57
C LYS A 199 19.89 22.20 -2.70
N LYS A 200 19.68 21.38 -3.74
CA LYS A 200 20.59 21.27 -4.88
C LYS A 200 20.37 22.33 -5.99
N PHE A 201 19.12 22.68 -6.31
CA PHE A 201 18.80 23.49 -7.49
C PHE A 201 18.01 24.78 -7.22
N GLY A 202 17.55 24.98 -5.99
CA GLY A 202 16.60 26.03 -5.62
C GLY A 202 15.15 25.63 -5.93
N TYR A 203 14.21 26.36 -5.33
CA TYR A 203 12.78 26.01 -5.32
C TYR A 203 12.14 25.97 -6.71
N GLU A 204 12.41 26.98 -7.54
CA GLU A 204 11.78 27.08 -8.87
C GLU A 204 12.15 25.93 -9.80
N LYS A 205 13.41 25.49 -9.77
CA LYS A 205 13.87 24.34 -10.56
C LYS A 205 13.36 23.01 -10.00
N ALA A 206 13.26 22.89 -8.67
CA ALA A 206 12.77 21.68 -8.01
C ALA A 206 11.33 21.32 -8.42
N LYS A 207 10.46 22.32 -8.61
CA LYS A 207 9.08 22.12 -9.09
C LYS A 207 8.99 21.38 -10.43
N GLU A 208 9.97 21.54 -11.31
CA GLU A 208 9.99 20.82 -12.59
C GLU A 208 10.21 19.30 -12.46
N PHE A 209 10.56 18.79 -11.27
CA PHE A 209 10.62 17.34 -11.01
C PHE A 209 9.26 16.72 -10.62
N PHE A 210 8.29 17.55 -10.21
CA PHE A 210 7.02 17.11 -9.60
C PHE A 210 5.84 17.72 -10.36
N PRO A 211 5.36 17.06 -11.43
CA PRO A 211 4.27 17.59 -12.25
C PRO A 211 2.91 17.47 -11.57
N ASN A 212 1.98 18.35 -11.96
CA ASN A 212 0.57 18.23 -11.59
C ASN A 212 -0.10 17.06 -12.32
N TYR A 213 -1.22 16.56 -11.77
CA TYR A 213 -2.10 15.65 -12.50
C TYR A 213 -2.64 16.35 -13.77
N PRO A 214 -2.55 15.74 -14.97
CA PRO A 214 -2.95 16.42 -16.20
C PRO A 214 -4.47 16.63 -16.28
N GLU A 215 -4.90 17.81 -16.75
CA GLU A 215 -6.30 18.25 -16.71
C GLU A 215 -7.21 17.61 -17.77
N ASP A 216 -6.63 16.98 -18.78
CA ASP A 216 -7.28 16.31 -19.92
C ASP A 216 -7.41 14.79 -19.71
N LYS A 217 -7.13 14.29 -18.50
CA LYS A 217 -7.10 12.86 -18.17
C LYS A 217 -8.23 12.47 -17.22
N PRO A 218 -8.52 11.16 -17.06
CA PRO A 218 -9.70 10.72 -16.32
C PRO A 218 -9.67 11.08 -14.84
N PHE A 219 -10.76 11.68 -14.37
CA PHE A 219 -11.05 11.89 -12.95
C PHE A 219 -12.03 10.81 -12.46
N ILE A 220 -12.07 10.52 -11.16
CA ILE A 220 -13.04 9.54 -10.61
C ILE A 220 -14.49 10.05 -10.82
N ILE A 221 -14.69 11.36 -10.64
CA ILE A 221 -15.95 12.06 -10.86
C ILE A 221 -15.84 12.87 -12.15
N SER A 222 -16.66 12.53 -13.15
CA SER A 222 -16.79 13.26 -14.41
C SER A 222 -17.32 14.69 -14.19
N ASP A 223 -16.86 15.67 -14.99
CA ASP A 223 -17.17 17.11 -14.88
C ASP A 223 -18.67 17.50 -15.00
N ASN A 224 -19.58 16.55 -15.26
CA ASN A 224 -21.02 16.78 -15.27
C ASN A 224 -21.59 16.74 -13.84
N LYS A 225 -21.63 17.90 -13.18
CA LYS A 225 -22.29 18.12 -11.89
C LYS A 225 -23.78 17.75 -11.93
N ASP A 226 -24.11 16.50 -11.65
CA ASP A 226 -25.42 16.13 -11.10
C ASP A 226 -25.26 16.09 -9.57
N LYS A 227 -25.31 17.26 -8.92
CA LYS A 227 -25.61 17.34 -7.48
C LYS A 227 -27.08 16.97 -7.28
N ALA A 228 -27.40 15.69 -7.39
CA ALA A 228 -28.71 15.17 -7.02
C ALA A 228 -28.66 14.75 -5.56
N GLY A 229 -29.43 15.44 -4.70
CA GLY A 229 -29.80 14.88 -3.40
C GLY A 229 -29.70 15.76 -2.16
N GLU A 230 -29.88 17.09 -2.23
CA GLU A 230 -30.21 17.87 -1.03
C GLU A 230 -31.29 18.91 -1.36
N LYS A 231 -32.56 18.55 -1.12
CA LYS A 231 -33.61 19.54 -0.85
C LYS A 231 -33.35 20.11 0.54
N ILE A 232 -32.54 21.17 0.62
CA ILE A 232 -32.48 21.98 1.83
C ILE A 232 -33.63 22.99 1.75
N ASP A 233 -34.50 22.92 2.75
CA ASP A 233 -35.59 23.84 2.99
C ASP A 233 -35.05 25.27 3.12
N THR A 234 -35.47 26.15 2.23
CA THR A 234 -34.99 27.53 2.15
C THR A 234 -35.53 28.35 3.32
N LEU A 235 -34.73 28.52 4.36
CA LEU A 235 -34.88 29.63 5.31
C LEU A 235 -33.90 30.76 4.95
N ASN A 236 -34.50 31.91 4.66
CA ASN A 236 -33.88 33.18 4.28
C ASN A 236 -32.67 33.56 5.14
N ILE A 237 -31.48 33.58 4.52
CA ILE A 237 -30.37 34.41 4.97
C ILE A 237 -30.02 35.36 3.82
N LYS A 238 -30.36 36.64 4.01
CA LYS A 238 -29.99 37.74 3.11
C LYS A 238 -28.47 37.78 2.96
N LYS A 239 -27.97 37.48 1.76
CA LYS A 239 -26.60 37.79 1.35
C LYS A 239 -26.49 39.28 1.06
N THR A 240 -25.81 40.02 1.93
CA THR A 240 -25.22 41.31 1.55
C THR A 240 -23.72 41.07 1.32
N PRO A 241 -23.19 41.30 0.11
CA PRO A 241 -21.75 41.19 -0.13
C PRO A 241 -21.02 42.39 0.51
N PRO A 242 -19.86 42.19 1.17
CA PRO A 242 -19.03 43.32 1.56
C PRO A 242 -18.47 43.97 0.29
N LYS A 243 -18.72 45.27 0.13
CA LYS A 243 -18.01 46.10 -0.85
C LYS A 243 -16.55 46.21 -0.41
N THR A 244 -15.65 45.50 -1.07
CA THR A 244 -14.21 45.74 -0.96
C THR A 244 -13.84 46.97 -1.77
N GLN A 245 -13.24 47.96 -1.11
CA GLN A 245 -12.54 49.07 -1.77
C GLN A 245 -11.31 48.54 -2.52
N PRO A 246 -10.86 49.21 -3.59
CA PRO A 246 -9.66 48.80 -4.31
C PRO A 246 -8.45 49.03 -3.42
N VAL A 247 -7.86 47.96 -2.90
CA VAL A 247 -6.53 48.00 -2.28
C VAL A 247 -5.52 48.10 -3.41
N GLU A 248 -4.76 49.19 -3.43
CA GLU A 248 -3.56 49.34 -4.27
C GLU A 248 -2.67 48.11 -4.12
N LYS A 249 -2.45 47.40 -5.23
CA LYS A 249 -1.49 46.31 -5.33
C LYS A 249 -0.07 46.88 -5.20
N THR A 250 0.40 47.05 -3.97
CA THR A 250 1.83 47.11 -3.71
C THR A 250 2.42 45.73 -4.03
N LYS A 251 3.26 45.67 -5.08
CA LYS A 251 4.01 44.46 -5.43
C LYS A 251 4.83 44.04 -4.21
N PRO A 252 4.65 42.83 -3.65
CA PRO A 252 5.54 42.37 -2.59
C PRO A 252 6.95 42.18 -3.15
N LYS A 253 7.96 42.56 -2.37
CA LYS A 253 9.37 42.29 -2.66
C LYS A 253 9.58 40.78 -2.79
N LYS A 254 9.61 40.26 -4.02
CA LYS A 254 9.78 38.83 -4.33
C LYS A 254 11.05 38.17 -3.76
N LYS A 255 12.12 38.92 -3.47
CA LYS A 255 13.43 38.35 -3.10
C LYS A 255 13.55 37.78 -1.67
N THR A 256 12.63 38.07 -0.74
CA THR A 256 12.74 37.62 0.66
C THR A 256 11.92 36.38 1.00
N ALA A 257 10.83 36.12 0.25
CA ALA A 257 9.96 34.96 0.48
C ALA A 257 10.55 33.66 -0.09
N ASP A 258 11.20 33.72 -1.24
CA ASP A 258 11.82 32.54 -1.86
C ASP A 258 12.98 32.00 -1.00
N ALA A 259 13.77 32.91 -0.39
CA ALA A 259 14.88 32.53 0.49
C ALA A 259 14.41 31.85 1.79
N SER A 260 13.33 32.34 2.41
CA SER A 260 12.78 31.72 3.64
C SER A 260 12.15 30.34 3.39
N ILE A 261 11.52 30.14 2.21
CA ILE A 261 10.99 28.84 1.80
C ILE A 261 12.13 27.84 1.58
N GLU A 262 13.17 28.22 0.84
CA GLU A 262 14.32 27.36 0.58
C GLU A 262 15.06 26.97 1.86
N ASP A 263 15.19 27.90 2.81
CA ASP A 263 15.81 27.62 4.11
C ASP A 263 14.97 26.62 4.93
N GLY A 264 13.64 26.67 4.84
CA GLY A 264 12.75 25.66 5.41
C GLY A 264 13.07 24.25 4.90
N TYR A 265 13.17 24.07 3.58
CA TYR A 265 13.51 22.76 2.99
C TYR A 265 14.90 22.27 3.39
N LYS A 266 15.90 23.16 3.37
CA LYS A 266 17.28 22.81 3.78
C LYS A 266 17.31 22.36 5.24
N ASN A 267 16.64 23.09 6.12
CA ASN A 267 16.57 22.77 7.55
C ASN A 267 15.82 21.45 7.81
N LEU A 268 14.72 21.17 7.10
CA LEU A 268 14.03 19.89 7.18
C LEU A 268 14.98 18.73 6.86
N VAL A 269 15.68 18.84 5.73
CA VAL A 269 16.63 17.82 5.27
C VAL A 269 17.76 17.63 6.28
N ASP A 270 18.39 18.71 6.72
CA ASP A 270 19.56 18.65 7.59
C ASP A 270 19.21 18.07 8.97
N LEU A 271 18.07 18.45 9.53
CA LEU A 271 17.66 18.03 10.88
C LEU A 271 16.87 16.72 10.90
N GLY A 272 16.21 16.34 9.81
CA GLY A 272 15.34 15.16 9.70
C GLY A 272 15.95 13.98 8.97
N SER A 273 17.18 14.07 8.46
CA SER A 273 17.80 13.02 7.64
C SER A 273 17.89 11.65 8.33
N ASP A 274 18.09 11.60 9.65
CA ASP A 274 18.12 10.35 10.42
C ASP A 274 16.76 9.64 10.43
N PHE A 275 15.67 10.40 10.54
CA PHE A 275 14.31 9.87 10.45
C PHE A 275 14.05 9.28 9.06
N TYR A 276 14.41 10.03 8.01
CA TYR A 276 14.27 9.59 6.64
C TYR A 276 15.04 8.28 6.39
N LYS A 277 16.34 8.24 6.72
CA LYS A 277 17.19 7.05 6.52
C LYS A 277 16.71 5.85 7.32
N THR A 278 16.47 6.03 8.62
CA THR A 278 15.99 4.94 9.51
C THR A 278 14.67 4.36 9.01
N THR A 279 13.76 5.19 8.50
CA THR A 279 12.48 4.71 7.97
C THR A 279 12.65 3.90 6.68
N ILE A 280 13.57 4.29 5.80
CA ILE A 280 13.88 3.53 4.57
C ILE A 280 14.63 2.24 4.86
N ASP A 281 15.56 2.26 5.80
CA ASP A 281 16.25 1.06 6.27
C ASP A 281 15.26 0.09 6.93
N ALA A 282 14.30 0.60 7.72
CA ALA A 282 13.23 -0.21 8.34
C ALA A 282 12.36 -0.90 7.28
N LYS A 283 11.94 -0.16 6.25
CA LYS A 283 11.18 -0.74 5.12
C LYS A 283 12.00 -1.84 4.45
N THR A 284 13.25 -1.56 4.12
CA THR A 284 14.15 -2.54 3.49
C THR A 284 14.33 -3.80 4.35
N PHE A 285 14.54 -3.64 5.66
CA PHE A 285 14.67 -4.74 6.61
C PHE A 285 13.42 -5.62 6.68
N LEU A 286 12.23 -5.01 6.64
CA LEU A 286 10.95 -5.71 6.61
C LEU A 286 10.60 -6.31 5.24
N GLY A 287 11.51 -6.22 4.25
CA GLY A 287 11.29 -6.71 2.89
C GLY A 287 10.34 -5.83 2.07
N ILE A 288 10.15 -4.58 2.48
CA ILE A 288 9.30 -3.57 1.84
C ILE A 288 10.19 -2.73 0.92
N GLU A 289 10.23 -3.02 -0.38
CA GLU A 289 10.98 -2.25 -1.40
C GLU A 289 10.09 -1.21 -2.12
N GLY A 290 10.26 0.12 -1.99
CA GLY A 290 9.44 1.14 -2.69
C GLY A 290 8.41 1.89 -1.82
N THR A 291 7.57 2.76 -2.42
CA THR A 291 6.50 3.51 -1.71
C THR A 291 5.17 2.75 -1.57
N HIS A 292 5.07 1.57 -2.20
CA HIS A 292 4.07 0.51 -1.96
C HIS A 292 2.59 0.81 -2.08
N ILE A 293 2.17 1.69 -2.99
CA ILE A 293 0.74 1.98 -3.15
C ILE A 293 0.27 2.14 -4.58
N GLY A 294 -0.67 1.30 -4.97
CA GLY A 294 -1.56 1.45 -6.11
C GLY A 294 -2.79 0.59 -5.87
N SER A 295 -3.83 0.71 -6.67
CA SER A 295 -5.01 -0.17 -6.66
C SER A 295 -5.83 0.12 -7.90
N ASN A 296 -6.60 -0.85 -8.38
CA ASN A 296 -7.76 -0.57 -9.21
C ASN A 296 -9.05 -0.91 -8.45
N SER A 297 -10.07 -0.08 -8.59
CA SER A 297 -11.46 -0.45 -8.31
C SER A 297 -12.35 0.17 -9.37
N TRP A 298 -13.25 -0.61 -9.95
CA TRP A 298 -14.26 -0.07 -10.85
C TRP A 298 -15.59 -0.79 -10.69
N VAL A 299 -16.65 -0.07 -11.03
CA VAL A 299 -18.02 -0.58 -11.04
C VAL A 299 -18.60 -0.33 -12.41
N VAL A 300 -19.15 -1.37 -13.01
CA VAL A 300 -19.90 -1.29 -14.28
C VAL A 300 -21.38 -1.38 -13.95
N GLY A 301 -22.16 -0.36 -14.32
CA GLY A 301 -23.59 -0.27 -14.07
C GLY A 301 -24.44 -1.19 -14.97
N GLY A 302 -25.70 -1.36 -14.60
CA GLY A 302 -26.61 -2.32 -15.23
C GLY A 302 -26.92 -2.06 -16.70
N LYS A 303 -26.75 -0.83 -17.21
CA LYS A 303 -26.96 -0.56 -18.65
C LYS A 303 -25.84 -1.15 -19.48
N LYS A 304 -24.66 -1.34 -18.88
CA LYS A 304 -23.45 -1.88 -19.51
C LYS A 304 -23.24 -3.37 -19.28
N THR A 305 -23.99 -4.02 -18.38
CA THR A 305 -23.83 -5.46 -18.09
C THR A 305 -24.87 -6.33 -18.79
N GLU A 306 -24.55 -7.62 -18.94
CA GLU A 306 -25.47 -8.62 -19.49
C GLU A 306 -26.65 -8.87 -18.54
N SER A 307 -26.37 -9.05 -17.24
CA SER A 307 -27.37 -9.35 -16.19
C SER A 307 -28.31 -8.18 -15.86
N LYS A 308 -28.04 -6.98 -16.40
CA LYS A 308 -28.69 -5.72 -16.03
C LYS A 308 -28.53 -5.33 -14.56
N LYS A 309 -27.59 -5.98 -13.87
CA LYS A 309 -27.15 -5.65 -12.52
C LYS A 309 -25.68 -5.25 -12.53
N PRO A 310 -25.23 -4.40 -11.59
CA PRO A 310 -23.85 -3.95 -11.57
C PRO A 310 -22.86 -5.08 -11.32
N ILE A 311 -21.65 -4.91 -11.85
CA ILE A 311 -20.48 -5.75 -11.54
C ILE A 311 -19.40 -4.85 -10.94
N LEU A 312 -18.91 -5.21 -9.75
CA LEU A 312 -17.80 -4.53 -9.07
C LEU A 312 -16.54 -5.37 -9.18
N ALA A 313 -15.42 -4.73 -9.52
CA ALA A 313 -14.09 -5.33 -9.52
C ALA A 313 -13.13 -4.51 -8.66
N ASN A 314 -12.31 -5.18 -7.86
CA ASN A 314 -11.29 -4.53 -7.05
C ASN A 314 -10.02 -5.39 -6.97
N ASP A 315 -8.87 -4.76 -7.10
CA ASP A 315 -7.55 -5.36 -6.96
C ASP A 315 -6.54 -4.33 -6.40
N PRO A 316 -6.39 -4.24 -5.07
CA PRO A 316 -5.38 -3.39 -4.45
C PRO A 316 -3.96 -3.83 -4.82
N HIS A 317 -3.08 -2.88 -5.16
CA HIS A 317 -1.68 -3.11 -5.49
C HIS A 317 -0.77 -2.75 -4.32
N LEU A 318 -0.31 -3.77 -3.62
CA LEU A 318 0.50 -3.63 -2.40
C LEU A 318 1.76 -4.50 -2.55
N SER A 319 2.72 -4.33 -1.63
CA SER A 319 3.86 -5.24 -1.51
C SER A 319 3.37 -6.69 -1.48
N LEU A 320 3.98 -7.53 -2.31
CA LEU A 320 3.70 -8.95 -2.39
C LEU A 320 4.58 -9.70 -1.39
N SER A 321 3.95 -10.49 -0.53
CA SER A 321 4.61 -11.25 0.52
C SER A 321 4.02 -12.64 0.66
N THR A 322 4.77 -13.52 1.32
CA THR A 322 4.29 -14.79 1.87
C THR A 322 4.34 -14.71 3.40
N PRO A 323 3.22 -14.86 4.12
CA PRO A 323 1.86 -15.05 3.63
C PRO A 323 1.30 -13.79 2.92
N ALA A 324 0.25 -13.96 2.12
CA ALA A 324 -0.46 -12.84 1.49
C ALA A 324 -0.97 -11.82 2.53
N LYS A 325 -1.09 -10.54 2.17
CA LYS A 325 -1.56 -9.49 3.10
C LYS A 325 -3.03 -9.67 3.51
N TRP A 326 -3.87 -10.13 2.59
CA TRP A 326 -5.30 -10.34 2.81
C TRP A 326 -5.61 -11.75 3.33
N TYR A 327 -6.69 -11.84 4.11
CA TYR A 327 -7.29 -13.09 4.58
C TYR A 327 -8.77 -13.10 4.17
N GLU A 328 -9.21 -14.13 3.47
CA GLU A 328 -10.60 -14.21 3.03
C GLU A 328 -11.49 -14.91 4.05
N ILE A 329 -12.65 -14.36 4.38
CA ILE A 329 -13.56 -14.96 5.36
C ILE A 329 -15.01 -14.58 5.06
N HIS A 330 -15.90 -15.51 5.37
CA HIS A 330 -17.35 -15.34 5.30
C HIS A 330 -17.94 -15.43 6.71
N LEU A 331 -18.73 -14.44 7.10
CA LEU A 331 -19.30 -14.30 8.43
C LEU A 331 -20.82 -14.23 8.32
N TYR A 332 -21.50 -15.15 8.99
CA TYR A 332 -22.95 -15.19 9.07
C TYR A 332 -23.42 -15.26 10.52
N ASN A 333 -24.21 -14.26 10.90
CA ASN A 333 -24.91 -14.21 12.18
C ASN A 333 -26.40 -14.50 12.00
N LYS A 334 -26.85 -15.64 12.53
CA LYS A 334 -28.24 -16.08 12.46
C LYS A 334 -29.21 -15.17 13.22
N GLN A 335 -28.77 -14.53 14.30
CA GLN A 335 -29.67 -13.72 15.15
C GLN A 335 -30.28 -12.54 14.41
N ASN A 336 -29.50 -11.88 13.56
CA ASN A 336 -29.91 -10.70 12.81
C ASN A 336 -29.89 -10.90 11.28
N ASN A 337 -29.64 -12.14 10.84
CA ASN A 337 -29.46 -12.49 9.43
C ASN A 337 -28.43 -11.58 8.73
N SER A 338 -27.36 -11.21 9.45
CA SER A 338 -26.24 -10.47 8.87
C SER A 338 -25.32 -11.46 8.17
N ASN A 339 -25.07 -11.22 6.89
CA ASN A 339 -24.29 -12.08 6.02
C ASN A 339 -23.27 -11.23 5.26
N VAL A 340 -21.98 -11.44 5.50
CA VAL A 340 -20.91 -10.63 4.89
C VAL A 340 -19.71 -11.51 4.52
N SER A 341 -19.18 -11.31 3.31
CA SER A 341 -18.06 -12.09 2.79
C SER A 341 -17.05 -11.19 2.08
N GLY A 342 -15.77 -11.53 2.20
CA GLY A 342 -14.70 -10.83 1.52
C GLY A 342 -13.37 -10.93 2.26
N PHE A 343 -12.58 -9.87 2.21
CA PHE A 343 -11.24 -9.81 2.74
C PHE A 343 -11.15 -9.00 4.03
N SER A 344 -10.57 -9.60 5.06
CA SER A 344 -10.07 -8.96 6.27
C SER A 344 -8.54 -8.83 6.21
N LEU A 345 -7.98 -8.10 7.19
CA LEU A 345 -6.56 -8.17 7.51
C LEU A 345 -6.37 -9.11 8.70
N PRO A 346 -5.40 -10.04 8.70
CA PRO A 346 -5.04 -10.80 9.88
C PRO A 346 -4.77 -9.87 11.08
N GLY A 347 -5.51 -10.06 12.17
CA GLY A 347 -5.46 -9.20 13.35
C GLY A 347 -6.50 -8.07 13.40
N CYS A 348 -7.26 -7.81 12.33
CA CYS A 348 -8.37 -6.86 12.33
C CYS A 348 -9.71 -7.60 12.20
N PRO A 349 -10.67 -7.41 13.13
CA PRO A 349 -12.03 -7.92 12.93
C PRO A 349 -12.75 -7.07 11.88
N LEU A 350 -13.64 -7.68 11.09
CA LEU A 350 -14.47 -7.11 10.01
C LEU A 350 -13.92 -7.26 8.58
N ILE A 351 -14.83 -7.19 7.61
CA ILE A 351 -14.54 -7.26 6.18
C ILE A 351 -14.22 -5.86 5.66
N VAL A 352 -12.99 -5.67 5.17
CA VAL A 352 -12.50 -4.38 4.66
C VAL A 352 -12.92 -4.19 3.20
N ILE A 353 -12.86 -5.26 2.40
CA ILE A 353 -13.28 -5.29 1.00
C ILE A 353 -14.19 -6.49 0.81
N GLY A 354 -15.37 -6.32 0.25
CA GLY A 354 -16.29 -7.44 0.14
C GLY A 354 -17.68 -7.06 -0.30
N HIS A 355 -18.63 -7.90 0.10
CA HIS A 355 -20.04 -7.69 -0.13
C HIS A 355 -20.87 -8.31 1.00
N ASN A 356 -22.13 -7.87 1.09
CA ASN A 356 -23.17 -8.55 1.84
C ASN A 356 -24.30 -8.95 0.87
N ASP A 357 -25.48 -9.29 1.41
CA ASP A 357 -26.66 -9.68 0.62
C ASP A 357 -27.24 -8.54 -0.26
N VAL A 358 -26.79 -7.29 -0.09
CA VAL A 358 -27.44 -6.12 -0.70
C VAL A 358 -26.45 -5.22 -1.45
N ILE A 359 -25.22 -5.10 -0.97
CA ILE A 359 -24.23 -4.19 -1.52
C ILE A 359 -22.88 -4.89 -1.67
N SER A 360 -22.08 -4.43 -2.63
CA SER A 360 -20.66 -4.75 -2.76
C SER A 360 -19.84 -3.48 -2.73
N TRP A 361 -18.63 -3.54 -2.17
CA TRP A 361 -17.71 -2.41 -2.13
C TRP A 361 -16.26 -2.82 -2.43
N GLY A 362 -15.50 -1.87 -2.93
CA GLY A 362 -14.06 -1.98 -3.19
C GLY A 362 -13.35 -0.72 -2.74
N ILE A 363 -12.03 -0.79 -2.60
CA ILE A 363 -11.22 0.35 -2.14
C ILE A 363 -10.01 0.61 -3.03
N THR A 364 -9.59 1.86 -3.08
CA THR A 364 -8.25 2.25 -3.52
C THR A 364 -7.69 3.33 -2.60
N ASN A 365 -6.37 3.53 -2.58
CA ASN A 365 -5.77 4.67 -1.88
C ASN A 365 -6.24 6.00 -2.51
N LEU A 366 -6.65 6.98 -1.69
CA LEU A 366 -6.98 8.36 -2.10
C LEU A 366 -5.72 9.15 -2.51
N MET A 367 -4.54 8.64 -2.13
CA MET A 367 -3.24 9.28 -2.30
C MET A 367 -3.16 10.62 -1.57
N ASN A 368 -3.94 10.84 -0.51
CA ASN A 368 -4.00 12.13 0.15
C ASN A 368 -2.65 12.51 0.77
N ASP A 369 -2.34 13.79 0.70
CA ASP A 369 -1.23 14.38 1.43
C ASP A 369 -1.67 14.61 2.88
N ASP A 370 -1.22 13.72 3.77
CA ASP A 370 -1.78 13.51 5.11
C ASP A 370 -0.77 13.78 6.25
N SER A 371 0.38 14.35 5.92
CA SER A 371 1.42 14.71 6.88
C SER A 371 2.18 15.96 6.49
N ASP A 372 2.76 16.65 7.47
CA ASP A 372 3.70 17.75 7.25
C ASP A 372 4.78 17.78 8.34
N PHE A 373 5.89 18.44 8.04
CA PHE A 373 6.95 18.72 9.00
C PHE A 373 6.95 20.18 9.43
N TYR A 374 7.07 20.40 10.75
CA TYR A 374 7.19 21.72 11.33
C TYR A 374 8.58 21.91 11.94
N ILE A 375 9.24 22.99 11.54
CA ILE A 375 10.57 23.39 11.99
C ILE A 375 10.38 24.48 13.02
N LEU A 376 10.60 24.13 14.28
CA LEU A 376 10.27 24.99 15.41
C LEU A 376 11.56 25.47 16.08
N ASN A 377 11.61 26.75 16.42
CA ASN A 377 12.70 27.30 17.20
C ASN A 377 12.50 26.94 18.68
N ARG A 378 13.58 26.64 19.37
CA ARG A 378 13.60 26.58 20.83
C ARG A 378 13.45 27.95 21.42
N ASP A 379 12.84 28.01 22.60
CA ASP A 379 12.82 29.23 23.37
C ASP A 379 14.24 29.55 23.86
N SER A 380 14.72 30.75 23.56
CA SER A 380 16.05 31.21 23.98
C SER A 380 16.21 31.30 25.51
N SER A 381 15.10 31.41 26.24
CA SER A 381 15.07 31.49 27.70
C SER A 381 14.98 30.13 28.40
N ASP A 382 14.50 29.09 27.72
CA ASP A 382 14.32 27.74 28.26
C ASP A 382 14.40 26.69 27.14
N ASN A 383 15.49 25.91 27.13
CA ASN A 383 15.74 24.91 26.09
C ASN A 383 14.80 23.68 26.16
N LYS A 384 13.93 23.60 27.17
CA LYS A 384 12.84 22.63 27.28
C LYS A 384 11.52 23.15 26.68
N LYS A 385 11.55 24.34 26.07
CA LYS A 385 10.40 24.93 25.39
C LYS A 385 10.71 25.20 23.92
N TYR A 386 9.65 25.27 23.14
CA TYR A 386 9.67 25.68 21.75
C TYR A 386 8.72 26.84 21.53
N VAL A 387 8.99 27.63 20.49
CA VAL A 387 8.14 28.74 20.07
C VAL A 387 7.28 28.28 18.91
N TYR A 388 5.96 28.44 19.05
CA TYR A 388 4.98 28.16 18.00
C TYR A 388 3.90 29.24 18.03
N ASN A 389 3.63 29.89 16.90
CA ASN A 389 2.76 31.06 16.78
C ASN A 389 3.03 32.13 17.84
N ASN A 390 4.30 32.51 17.96
CA ASN A 390 4.80 33.49 18.95
C ASN A 390 4.49 33.13 20.42
N THR A 391 4.12 31.88 20.70
CA THR A 391 3.85 31.36 22.04
C THR A 391 4.92 30.36 22.43
N SER A 392 5.48 30.52 23.62
CA SER A 392 6.41 29.55 24.21
C SER A 392 5.64 28.40 24.86
N LEU A 393 5.86 27.18 24.38
CA LEU A 393 5.17 25.96 24.81
C LEU A 393 6.20 24.92 25.32
N PRO A 394 5.86 24.11 26.33
CA PRO A 394 6.74 23.06 26.82
C PRO A 394 6.93 21.94 25.78
N ILE A 395 8.13 21.41 25.69
CA ILE A 395 8.42 20.13 25.03
C ILE A 395 8.16 19.03 26.04
N ASP A 396 7.20 18.16 25.76
CA ASP A 396 6.92 17.00 26.60
C ASP A 396 7.97 15.92 26.35
N SER A 397 8.30 15.13 27.37
CA SER A 397 9.25 14.03 27.26
C SER A 397 8.73 12.78 27.95
N LEU A 398 8.93 11.64 27.31
CA LEU A 398 8.58 10.31 27.83
C LEU A 398 9.83 9.44 27.84
N ASN A 399 10.14 8.86 28.99
CA ASN A 399 11.16 7.81 29.09
C ASN A 399 10.49 6.46 28.83
N GLU A 400 10.95 5.79 27.78
CA GLU A 400 10.61 4.42 27.43
C GLU A 400 11.83 3.52 27.61
N SER A 401 11.59 2.23 27.76
CA SER A 401 12.63 1.21 27.86
C SER A 401 12.38 0.12 26.82
N ILE A 402 13.43 -0.25 26.07
CA ILE A 402 13.37 -1.22 24.97
C ILE A 402 14.20 -2.45 25.32
N LYS A 403 13.56 -3.63 25.25
CA LYS A 403 14.23 -4.91 25.47
C LYS A 403 14.90 -5.40 24.19
N ILE A 404 16.09 -5.98 24.31
CA ILE A 404 16.86 -6.50 23.18
C ILE A 404 17.18 -7.97 23.44
N LYS A 405 16.92 -8.82 22.44
CA LYS A 405 17.23 -10.24 22.51
C LYS A 405 18.71 -10.47 22.86
N ASP A 406 18.95 -11.43 23.74
CA ASP A 406 20.29 -11.85 24.22
C ASP A 406 21.08 -10.76 24.97
N ILE A 407 20.44 -9.66 25.36
CA ILE A 407 21.00 -8.59 26.19
C ILE A 407 20.13 -8.45 27.45
N ASN A 408 20.74 -8.53 28.63
CA ASN A 408 20.02 -8.48 29.90
C ASN A 408 19.63 -7.04 30.33
N ASP A 409 20.34 -6.03 29.82
CA ASP A 409 20.03 -4.64 30.05
C ASP A 409 18.97 -4.16 29.05
N GLU A 410 18.12 -3.22 29.48
CA GLU A 410 17.19 -2.54 28.58
C GLU A 410 17.83 -1.25 28.01
N TYR A 411 17.39 -0.84 26.83
CA TYR A 411 17.79 0.41 26.22
C TYR A 411 16.83 1.53 26.65
N ASP A 412 17.33 2.47 27.44
CA ASP A 412 16.59 3.68 27.82
C ASP A 412 16.47 4.63 26.63
N LEU A 413 15.24 4.95 26.24
CA LEU A 413 14.89 5.89 25.17
C LEU A 413 14.08 7.04 25.74
N THR A 414 14.51 8.29 25.53
CA THR A 414 13.65 9.46 25.77
C THR A 414 13.04 9.91 24.45
N VAL A 415 11.71 9.87 24.36
CA VAL A 415 10.93 10.44 23.25
C VAL A 415 10.49 11.85 23.62
N PHE A 416 10.52 12.77 22.66
CA PHE A 416 10.04 14.15 22.84
C PHE A 416 8.83 14.41 21.97
N GLU A 417 7.86 15.15 22.50
CA GLU A 417 6.62 15.51 21.82
C GLU A 417 6.35 17.01 21.92
N THR A 418 5.75 17.56 20.87
CA THR A 418 5.16 18.89 20.85
C THR A 418 3.64 18.75 20.77
N LYS A 419 2.89 19.86 20.80
CA LYS A 419 1.43 19.80 20.58
C LYS A 419 1.07 19.28 19.17
N LEU A 420 2.01 19.39 18.22
CA LEU A 420 1.81 19.00 16.83
C LEU A 420 2.08 17.52 16.62
N GLY A 421 2.98 16.92 17.39
CA GLY A 421 3.34 15.51 17.27
C GLY A 421 4.75 15.22 17.78
N PRO A 422 5.30 14.05 17.48
CA PRO A 422 6.62 13.67 17.93
C PRO A 422 7.71 14.56 17.31
N VAL A 423 8.77 14.79 18.07
CA VAL A 423 10.00 15.41 17.57
C VAL A 423 10.84 14.31 16.91
N ILE A 424 11.16 14.50 15.63
CA ILE A 424 11.88 13.53 14.80
C ILE A 424 13.33 13.94 14.47
N SER A 425 13.74 15.16 14.85
CA SER A 425 15.13 15.59 14.72
C SER A 425 16.03 14.97 15.78
N ASN A 426 17.28 14.64 15.43
CA ASN A 426 18.29 14.04 16.31
C ASN A 426 17.88 12.68 16.90
N LEU A 427 17.34 11.76 16.09
CA LEU A 427 17.09 10.37 16.52
C LEU A 427 18.38 9.61 16.88
N SER A 428 19.54 10.06 16.37
CA SER A 428 20.84 9.54 16.74
C SER A 428 21.42 10.28 17.96
N SER A 429 21.25 9.69 19.13
CA SER A 429 22.18 9.92 20.22
C SER A 429 22.68 8.58 20.76
N ALA A 430 23.95 8.33 20.46
CA ALA A 430 24.76 7.27 21.02
C ALA A 430 24.85 7.41 22.55
N GLY A 431 24.52 6.34 23.27
CA GLY A 431 25.05 6.07 24.61
C GLY A 431 24.55 6.95 25.76
N PHE A 432 23.83 6.30 26.67
CA PHE A 432 23.60 6.60 28.09
C PHE A 432 24.50 7.68 28.74
N SER A 433 23.90 8.77 29.23
CA SER A 433 24.34 9.52 30.41
C SER A 433 23.43 10.74 30.58
N SER A 434 23.10 11.05 31.84
CA SER A 434 22.14 12.03 32.36
C SER A 434 22.39 13.51 32.03
N LYS A 435 22.90 13.85 30.85
CA LYS A 435 23.02 15.22 30.36
C LYS A 435 22.75 15.28 28.86
N LEU A 436 21.60 15.87 28.52
CA LEU A 436 21.27 16.36 27.19
C LEU A 436 22.48 17.07 26.57
N LYS A 437 23.23 16.39 25.71
CA LYS A 437 24.09 17.05 24.72
C LYS A 437 23.34 17.01 23.40
N PHE A 438 22.41 17.94 23.26
CA PHE A 438 22.02 18.38 21.94
C PHE A 438 23.29 18.82 21.23
N THR A 439 23.60 18.24 20.07
CA THR A 439 24.74 18.69 19.28
C THR A 439 24.52 20.16 18.94
N SER A 440 25.48 20.97 19.37
CA SER A 440 25.47 22.43 19.47
C SER A 440 25.47 23.17 18.12
N ALA A 441 24.59 22.83 17.17
CA ALA A 441 24.56 23.47 15.86
C ALA A 441 23.21 24.11 15.48
N SER A 442 22.08 23.69 16.04
CA SER A 442 20.79 24.27 15.70
C SER A 442 19.89 24.51 16.92
N ASN A 443 19.39 25.74 17.07
CA ASN A 443 18.32 26.09 18.02
C ASN A 443 16.94 25.60 17.54
N GLN A 444 16.87 24.72 16.54
CA GLN A 444 15.63 24.26 15.94
C GLN A 444 15.39 22.77 16.22
N ILE A 445 14.12 22.38 16.18
CA ILE A 445 13.67 21.00 16.22
C ILE A 445 12.73 20.75 15.04
N VAL A 446 12.64 19.51 14.57
CA VAL A 446 11.67 19.09 13.56
C VAL A 446 10.62 18.20 14.22
N THR A 447 9.35 18.57 14.09
CA THR A 447 8.22 17.77 14.55
C THR A 447 7.38 17.30 13.38
N PHE A 448 6.86 16.08 13.49
CA PHE A 448 6.07 15.41 12.46
C PHE A 448 4.59 15.48 12.82
N ARG A 449 3.77 16.09 11.95
CA ARG A 449 2.30 16.08 12.06
C ARG A 449 1.74 15.08 11.06
N TRP A 450 0.84 14.21 11.53
CA TRP A 450 0.20 13.20 10.69
C TRP A 450 -1.26 13.02 11.09
N THR A 451 -2.14 12.82 10.12
CA THR A 451 -3.57 12.54 10.35
C THR A 451 -3.79 11.27 11.17
N GLY A 452 -2.84 10.33 11.19
CA GLY A 452 -2.95 9.11 12.00
C GLY A 452 -2.88 9.36 13.52
N PHE A 453 -2.53 10.57 13.94
CA PHE A 453 -2.66 11.02 15.33
C PHE A 453 -4.06 11.53 15.68
N GLU A 454 -4.97 11.60 14.71
CA GLU A 454 -6.36 12.00 14.95
C GLU A 454 -7.17 10.84 15.54
N MET A 455 -8.13 11.19 16.40
CA MET A 455 -9.06 10.22 16.99
C MET A 455 -10.05 9.70 15.94
N SER A 456 -10.31 8.40 15.91
CA SER A 456 -11.32 7.77 15.06
C SER A 456 -11.80 6.43 15.62
N ASP A 457 -12.85 5.92 15.00
CA ASP A 457 -13.39 4.60 15.28
C ASP A 457 -13.61 3.86 13.96
N GLU A 458 -12.53 3.33 13.40
CA GLU A 458 -12.57 2.55 12.16
C GLU A 458 -13.35 1.24 12.35
N ILE A 459 -13.34 0.67 13.55
CA ILE A 459 -14.10 -0.56 13.85
C ILE A 459 -15.60 -0.30 13.73
N GLN A 460 -16.09 0.81 14.27
CA GLN A 460 -17.49 1.21 14.10
C GLN A 460 -17.81 1.47 12.63
N SER A 461 -16.92 2.17 11.92
CA SER A 461 -17.10 2.45 10.49
C SER A 461 -17.23 1.18 9.65
N PHE A 462 -16.36 0.18 9.84
CA PHE A 462 -16.43 -1.06 9.08
C PHE A 462 -17.59 -1.95 9.52
N TYR A 463 -18.00 -1.90 10.78
CA TYR A 463 -19.20 -2.58 11.27
C TYR A 463 -20.47 -2.03 10.58
N ASP A 464 -20.59 -0.70 10.48
CA ASP A 464 -21.70 -0.05 9.78
C ASP A 464 -21.65 -0.30 8.26
N LEU A 465 -20.45 -0.35 7.66
CA LEU A 465 -20.27 -0.71 6.25
C LEU A 465 -20.73 -2.14 5.97
N ASN A 466 -20.27 -3.11 6.77
CA ASN A 466 -20.59 -4.53 6.61
C ASN A 466 -22.11 -4.80 6.71
N SER A 467 -22.85 -3.95 7.41
CA SER A 467 -24.31 -4.06 7.59
C SER A 467 -25.14 -3.12 6.70
N SER A 468 -24.50 -2.31 5.85
CA SER A 468 -25.16 -1.31 5.00
C SER A 468 -26.03 -1.96 3.91
N LYS A 469 -27.17 -1.33 3.62
CA LYS A 469 -28.20 -1.84 2.70
C LYS A 469 -28.52 -0.90 1.52
N ASN A 470 -27.90 0.28 1.49
CA ASN A 470 -28.09 1.27 0.44
C ASN A 470 -26.94 2.29 0.47
N PHE A 471 -26.88 3.16 -0.53
CA PHE A 471 -25.82 4.14 -0.68
C PHE A 471 -25.76 5.16 0.46
N ASP A 472 -26.90 5.54 1.04
CA ASP A 472 -26.92 6.47 2.18
C ASP A 472 -26.31 5.85 3.43
N GLN A 473 -26.63 4.58 3.73
CA GLN A 473 -26.00 3.84 4.83
C GLN A 473 -24.50 3.62 4.56
N PHE A 474 -24.14 3.20 3.35
CA PHE A 474 -22.75 3.06 2.91
C PHE A 474 -21.97 4.35 3.05
N LYS A 475 -22.52 5.49 2.65
CA LYS A 475 -21.86 6.78 2.85
C LYS A 475 -21.71 7.03 4.34
N ASN A 476 -22.81 7.01 5.09
CA ASN A 476 -22.82 7.36 6.51
C ASN A 476 -21.94 6.46 7.39
N SER A 477 -21.58 5.24 6.98
CA SER A 477 -20.67 4.38 7.74
C SER A 477 -19.30 5.02 7.93
N PHE A 478 -18.86 5.90 7.03
CA PHE A 478 -17.53 6.52 7.09
C PHE A 478 -17.43 7.77 7.98
N ARG A 479 -18.48 8.13 8.75
CA ARG A 479 -18.47 9.34 9.59
C ARG A 479 -17.43 9.32 10.72
N THR A 480 -17.05 8.14 11.20
CA THR A 480 -16.02 7.95 12.23
C THR A 480 -14.68 7.48 11.65
N TYR A 481 -14.57 7.42 10.32
CA TYR A 481 -13.41 6.93 9.60
C TYR A 481 -12.44 8.05 9.24
N ASN A 482 -11.22 7.99 9.78
CA ASN A 482 -10.22 9.04 9.55
C ASN A 482 -8.94 8.56 8.85
N LEU A 483 -8.59 7.26 8.94
CA LEU A 483 -7.31 6.75 8.44
C LEU A 483 -7.40 5.26 8.04
N PRO A 484 -6.65 4.83 6.99
CA PRO A 484 -6.05 5.66 5.94
C PRO A 484 -7.12 6.42 5.15
N ALA A 485 -6.78 7.47 4.40
CA ALA A 485 -7.79 8.03 3.49
C ALA A 485 -7.89 7.18 2.22
N LEU A 486 -9.12 6.77 1.88
CA LEU A 486 -9.39 5.83 0.80
C LEU A 486 -10.53 6.34 -0.08
N ASN A 487 -10.49 5.87 -1.32
CA ASN A 487 -11.60 5.89 -2.25
C ASN A 487 -12.41 4.61 -2.05
N PHE A 488 -13.71 4.71 -1.82
CA PHE A 488 -14.63 3.57 -1.73
C PHE A 488 -15.58 3.56 -2.92
N THR A 489 -15.62 2.45 -3.65
CA THR A 489 -16.61 2.20 -4.72
C THR A 489 -17.75 1.35 -4.19
N TYR A 490 -18.96 1.57 -4.71
CA TYR A 490 -20.20 0.96 -4.27
C TYR A 490 -21.00 0.41 -5.44
N ALA A 491 -21.66 -0.71 -5.23
CA ALA A 491 -22.73 -1.20 -6.09
C ALA A 491 -23.82 -1.91 -5.28
N ASP A 492 -25.08 -1.87 -5.73
CA ASP A 492 -26.17 -2.59 -5.06
C ASP A 492 -27.12 -3.36 -5.99
N THR A 493 -27.90 -4.22 -5.34
CA THR A 493 -28.87 -5.11 -5.99
C THR A 493 -30.04 -4.37 -6.64
N ASN A 494 -30.26 -3.09 -6.30
CA ASN A 494 -31.26 -2.25 -6.95
C ASN A 494 -30.76 -1.66 -8.27
N GLY A 495 -29.48 -1.85 -8.60
CA GLY A 495 -28.88 -1.38 -9.84
C GLY A 495 -28.10 -0.09 -9.69
N ASN A 496 -27.87 0.39 -8.47
CA ASN A 496 -27.15 1.63 -8.24
C ASN A 496 -25.65 1.41 -8.13
N ILE A 497 -24.88 2.42 -8.51
CA ILE A 497 -23.43 2.48 -8.37
C ILE A 497 -23.03 3.80 -7.71
N GLY A 498 -21.95 3.81 -6.93
CA GLY A 498 -21.55 4.99 -6.18
C GLY A 498 -20.07 5.03 -5.83
N TYR A 499 -19.64 6.21 -5.36
CA TYR A 499 -18.29 6.51 -4.94
C TYR A 499 -18.31 7.44 -3.72
N GLN A 500 -17.44 7.18 -2.76
CA GLN A 500 -17.20 8.05 -1.60
C GLN A 500 -15.71 8.06 -1.26
N ALA A 501 -15.08 9.23 -1.22
CA ALA A 501 -13.80 9.42 -0.54
C ALA A 501 -14.03 9.50 0.97
N ALA A 502 -13.22 8.83 1.78
CA ALA A 502 -13.28 8.95 3.23
C ALA A 502 -11.89 8.97 3.87
N GLY A 503 -11.78 9.65 5.01
CA GLY A 503 -10.53 9.90 5.72
C GLY A 503 -10.31 11.38 6.00
N LYS A 504 -9.37 11.70 6.91
CA LYS A 504 -8.98 13.07 7.23
C LYS A 504 -8.08 13.63 6.13
N VAL A 505 -8.45 14.78 5.59
CA VAL A 505 -7.62 15.55 4.65
C VAL A 505 -7.41 16.94 5.25
N PRO A 506 -6.16 17.35 5.58
CA PRO A 506 -5.90 18.61 6.26
C PRO A 506 -6.17 19.82 5.34
N ILE A 507 -6.72 20.90 5.92
CA ILE A 507 -6.86 22.20 5.25
C ILE A 507 -5.67 23.07 5.66
N ARG A 508 -4.79 23.34 4.68
CA ARG A 508 -3.59 24.18 4.84
C ARG A 508 -3.88 25.62 4.42
N LYS A 509 -3.37 26.60 5.18
CA LYS A 509 -3.37 28.03 4.78
C LYS A 509 -1.97 28.49 4.37
N ASN A 510 -1.92 29.61 3.66
CA ASN A 510 -0.69 30.27 3.21
C ASN A 510 0.18 29.39 2.30
N LEU A 511 -0.45 28.51 1.52
CA LEU A 511 0.26 27.73 0.51
C LEU A 511 0.86 28.68 -0.53
N THR A 512 2.15 28.48 -0.81
CA THR A 512 2.89 29.23 -1.82
C THR A 512 2.59 28.73 -3.24
N ASP A 513 2.16 27.47 -3.36
CA ASP A 513 1.67 26.83 -4.56
C ASP A 513 0.57 25.82 -4.19
N GLU A 514 -0.70 26.13 -4.45
CA GLU A 514 -1.84 25.28 -4.04
C GLU A 514 -1.85 23.88 -4.67
N ASN A 515 -0.97 23.59 -5.64
CA ASN A 515 -0.87 22.29 -6.30
C ASN A 515 0.33 21.46 -5.83
N MET A 516 1.16 21.98 -4.92
CA MET A 516 2.27 21.21 -4.36
C MET A 516 1.83 20.38 -3.16
N ALA A 517 2.52 19.28 -2.94
CA ALA A 517 2.23 18.35 -1.84
C ALA A 517 3.21 18.46 -0.68
N PHE A 518 4.11 19.45 -0.70
CA PHE A 518 5.26 19.50 0.20
C PHE A 518 5.43 20.86 0.82
N TYR A 519 5.52 20.93 2.15
CA TYR A 519 5.57 22.19 2.87
C TYR A 519 6.31 22.06 4.23
N PRO A 520 7.60 22.39 4.31
CA PRO A 520 8.26 22.59 5.60
C PRO A 520 7.70 23.87 6.21
N SER A 521 6.95 23.76 7.30
CA SER A 521 6.38 24.91 7.99
C SER A 521 7.31 25.39 9.10
N ASN A 522 7.69 26.66 9.08
CA ASN A 522 8.28 27.35 10.24
C ASN A 522 7.20 27.91 11.21
N GLY A 523 5.94 27.49 11.04
CA GLY A 523 4.74 28.08 11.68
C GLY A 523 3.88 28.92 10.73
N GLU A 524 4.32 29.22 9.51
CA GLU A 524 3.53 30.00 8.53
C GLU A 524 2.46 29.19 7.80
N ILE A 525 2.73 27.89 7.57
CA ILE A 525 1.79 26.95 6.95
C ILE A 525 1.18 26.11 8.07
N GLU A 526 -0.12 26.23 8.27
CA GLU A 526 -0.79 25.59 9.40
C GLU A 526 -2.02 24.80 8.98
N TRP A 527 -2.24 23.68 9.66
CA TRP A 527 -3.50 22.96 9.61
C TRP A 527 -4.56 23.77 10.35
N THR A 528 -5.53 24.28 9.61
CA THR A 528 -6.65 25.05 10.18
C THR A 528 -7.90 24.21 10.44
N GLY A 529 -7.83 22.92 10.10
CA GLY A 529 -8.90 21.96 10.23
C GLY A 529 -8.74 20.86 9.19
N PHE A 530 -9.84 20.16 8.93
CA PHE A 530 -9.92 19.11 7.93
C PHE A 530 -11.09 19.39 7.01
N ILE A 531 -11.04 18.85 5.78
CA ILE A 531 -12.19 18.91 4.87
C ILE A 531 -13.41 18.33 5.60
N PRO A 532 -14.53 19.08 5.68
CA PRO A 532 -15.75 18.56 6.28
C PRO A 532 -16.20 17.28 5.57
N TYR A 533 -16.63 16.28 6.33
CA TYR A 533 -16.99 14.97 5.79
C TYR A 533 -18.01 15.04 4.63
N ASN A 534 -19.04 15.89 4.75
CA ASN A 534 -20.08 16.08 3.74
C ASN A 534 -19.58 16.82 2.47
N GLU A 535 -18.36 17.32 2.49
CA GLU A 535 -17.74 18.00 1.36
C GLU A 535 -16.69 17.14 0.66
N LEU A 536 -16.33 15.97 1.22
CA LEU A 536 -15.44 15.00 0.58
C LEU A 536 -16.02 14.53 -0.77
N PRO A 537 -15.17 14.26 -1.79
CA PRO A 537 -15.62 13.83 -3.10
C PRO A 537 -16.52 12.59 -3.02
N ASN A 538 -17.67 12.65 -3.70
CA ASN A 538 -18.61 11.54 -3.80
C ASN A 538 -19.42 11.63 -5.10
N SER A 539 -19.92 10.50 -5.58
CA SER A 539 -20.77 10.40 -6.77
C SER A 539 -21.78 9.26 -6.62
N TYR A 540 -22.95 9.40 -7.22
CA TYR A 540 -24.01 8.40 -7.19
C TYR A 540 -24.71 8.34 -8.54
N ASN A 541 -24.74 7.16 -9.16
CA ASN A 541 -25.33 6.89 -10.47
C ASN A 541 -24.91 7.89 -11.58
N PRO A 542 -23.60 7.99 -11.89
CA PRO A 542 -23.10 8.85 -12.97
C PRO A 542 -23.68 8.45 -14.34
N LYS A 543 -23.69 9.38 -15.30
CA LYS A 543 -24.33 9.20 -16.61
C LYS A 543 -23.65 8.13 -17.46
N GLU A 544 -22.35 8.01 -17.29
CA GLU A 544 -21.45 7.07 -17.96
C GLU A 544 -21.78 5.60 -17.60
N ASP A 545 -22.52 5.39 -16.51
CA ASP A 545 -22.89 4.08 -15.98
C ASP A 545 -21.67 3.21 -15.62
N TYR A 546 -20.58 3.87 -15.23
CA TYR A 546 -19.43 3.24 -14.59
C TYR A 546 -18.74 4.22 -13.64
N ILE A 547 -17.95 3.68 -12.72
CA ILE A 547 -17.05 4.44 -11.82
C ILE A 547 -15.69 3.76 -11.88
N ILE A 548 -14.61 4.53 -12.03
CA ILE A 548 -13.24 4.03 -12.06
C ILE A 548 -12.41 4.82 -11.06
N THR A 549 -11.69 4.10 -10.19
CA THR A 549 -10.59 4.66 -9.42
C THR A 549 -9.37 3.76 -9.59
N ALA A 550 -8.29 4.36 -10.10
CA ALA A 550 -6.98 3.74 -10.23
C ALA A 550 -5.94 4.60 -9.49
N ASN A 551 -6.34 5.18 -8.35
CA ASN A 551 -5.63 6.23 -7.60
C ASN A 551 -5.41 7.54 -8.38
N ASN A 552 -6.22 7.76 -9.42
CA ASN A 552 -6.29 9.02 -10.15
C ASN A 552 -7.02 10.11 -9.33
N LYS A 553 -6.86 11.38 -9.73
CA LYS A 553 -7.43 12.53 -9.04
C LYS A 553 -8.97 12.42 -8.96
N PRO A 554 -9.62 12.63 -7.79
CA PRO A 554 -11.07 12.45 -7.65
C PRO A 554 -11.92 13.38 -8.51
N GLU A 555 -11.62 14.67 -8.52
CA GLU A 555 -12.40 15.70 -9.23
C GLU A 555 -11.45 16.78 -9.77
N LYS A 556 -11.71 17.27 -10.98
CA LYS A 556 -10.85 18.22 -11.70
C LYS A 556 -10.64 19.53 -10.95
N ASN A 557 -11.75 20.20 -10.64
CA ASN A 557 -11.80 21.55 -10.05
C ASN A 557 -12.29 21.49 -8.59
N TYR A 558 -11.76 20.54 -7.83
CA TYR A 558 -12.14 20.39 -6.43
C TYR A 558 -11.63 21.57 -5.59
N LYS A 559 -12.49 22.10 -4.72
CA LYS A 559 -12.22 23.35 -3.99
C LYS A 559 -11.15 23.24 -2.90
N TYR A 560 -10.82 22.03 -2.47
CA TYR A 560 -9.78 21.78 -1.48
C TYR A 560 -8.62 21.02 -2.13
N TYR A 561 -7.42 21.30 -1.65
CA TYR A 561 -6.27 20.49 -1.97
C TYR A 561 -6.37 19.14 -1.23
N ILE A 562 -6.30 18.04 -1.98
CA ILE A 562 -6.22 16.67 -1.42
C ILE A 562 -4.80 16.15 -1.53
N SER A 563 -4.22 16.25 -2.73
CA SER A 563 -2.91 15.71 -3.06
C SER A 563 -2.44 16.17 -4.44
N ASN A 564 -1.14 15.99 -4.69
CA ASN A 564 -0.53 15.92 -6.02
C ASN A 564 0.31 14.63 -6.20
N LEU A 565 0.05 13.63 -5.37
CA LEU A 565 0.74 12.34 -5.34
C LEU A 565 -0.04 11.23 -6.05
N TYR A 566 -1.02 11.57 -6.89
CA TYR A 566 -1.81 10.59 -7.64
C TYR A 566 -0.93 9.68 -8.52
N GLU A 567 -1.46 8.50 -8.81
CA GLU A 567 -0.86 7.59 -9.77
C GLU A 567 -0.94 8.14 -11.20
N PRO A 568 -0.03 7.73 -12.11
CA PRO A 568 -0.15 8.05 -13.53
C PRO A 568 -1.52 7.62 -14.09
N TYR A 569 -2.07 8.44 -14.98
CA TYR A 569 -3.44 8.26 -15.50
C TYR A 569 -3.66 6.99 -16.33
N TYR A 570 -2.58 6.30 -16.74
CA TYR A 570 -2.63 5.21 -17.73
C TYR A 570 -3.56 4.06 -17.35
N ARG A 571 -3.58 3.62 -16.09
CA ARG A 571 -4.50 2.54 -15.65
C ARG A 571 -5.96 2.98 -15.73
N ALA A 572 -6.27 4.16 -15.22
CA ALA A 572 -7.63 4.73 -15.28
C ALA A 572 -8.11 4.87 -16.74
N GLN A 573 -7.25 5.44 -17.61
CA GLN A 573 -7.57 5.61 -19.03
C GLN A 573 -7.76 4.26 -19.73
N ARG A 574 -6.91 3.26 -19.44
CA ARG A 574 -7.03 1.95 -20.08
C ARG A 574 -8.33 1.24 -19.68
N ILE A 575 -8.73 1.34 -18.41
CA ILE A 575 -10.03 0.80 -17.95
C ILE A 575 -11.18 1.54 -18.66
N GLU A 576 -11.13 2.87 -18.71
CA GLU A 576 -12.13 3.69 -19.39
C GLU A 576 -12.27 3.34 -20.87
N ASP A 577 -11.14 3.23 -21.59
CA ASP A 577 -11.11 2.86 -23.00
C ASP A 577 -11.82 1.51 -23.24
N LEU A 578 -11.54 0.51 -22.38
CA LEU A 578 -12.13 -0.83 -22.48
C LEU A 578 -13.62 -0.82 -22.16
N LEU A 579 -14.06 -0.06 -21.15
CA LEU A 579 -15.48 0.06 -20.77
C LEU A 579 -16.32 0.83 -21.79
N ASN A 580 -15.68 1.70 -22.59
CA ASN A 580 -16.33 2.46 -23.65
C ASN A 580 -16.38 1.75 -25.00
N GLN A 581 -15.51 0.77 -25.24
CA GLN A 581 -15.47 0.02 -26.49
C GLN A 581 -16.62 -0.98 -26.66
N ARG A 582 -17.28 -1.37 -25.57
CA ARG A 582 -18.32 -2.40 -25.59
C ARG A 582 -19.35 -2.24 -24.49
N ASN A 583 -20.40 -3.05 -24.57
CA ASN A 583 -21.41 -3.26 -23.54
C ASN A 583 -21.61 -4.78 -23.32
N ASN A 584 -22.61 -5.12 -22.51
CA ASN A 584 -22.97 -6.48 -22.09
C ASN A 584 -21.84 -7.20 -21.34
N PHE A 585 -21.20 -6.48 -20.42
CA PHE A 585 -20.15 -7.03 -19.56
C PHE A 585 -20.67 -8.20 -18.71
N THR A 586 -19.89 -9.27 -18.67
CA THR A 586 -20.03 -10.41 -17.74
C THR A 586 -18.85 -10.46 -16.78
N ALA A 587 -18.96 -11.23 -15.70
CA ALA A 587 -17.84 -11.44 -14.78
C ALA A 587 -16.58 -11.96 -15.49
N GLU A 588 -16.71 -12.83 -16.52
CA GLU A 588 -15.57 -13.33 -17.29
C GLU A 588 -14.86 -12.22 -18.08
N GLU A 589 -15.61 -11.25 -18.59
CA GLU A 589 -15.02 -10.11 -19.32
C GLU A 589 -14.31 -9.15 -18.38
N ILE A 590 -14.84 -8.96 -17.18
CA ILE A 590 -14.16 -8.20 -16.13
C ILE A 590 -12.85 -8.88 -15.70
N LYS A 591 -12.80 -10.22 -15.63
CA LYS A 591 -11.54 -10.96 -15.39
C LYS A 591 -10.49 -10.68 -16.46
N LEU A 592 -10.90 -10.57 -17.72
CA LEU A 592 -9.97 -10.24 -18.82
C LEU A 592 -9.42 -8.81 -18.67
N ILE A 593 -10.25 -7.83 -18.27
CA ILE A 593 -9.79 -6.47 -18.00
C ILE A 593 -8.76 -6.45 -16.85
N GLN A 594 -9.01 -7.14 -15.73
CA GLN A 594 -8.05 -7.24 -14.61
C GLN A 594 -6.70 -7.87 -15.01
N ARG A 595 -6.62 -8.54 -16.17
CA ARG A 595 -5.41 -9.18 -16.70
C ARG A 595 -4.75 -8.40 -17.84
N ASP A 596 -5.28 -7.23 -18.19
CA ASP A 596 -4.77 -6.45 -19.32
C ASP A 596 -3.37 -5.90 -19.03
N VAL A 597 -2.41 -6.30 -19.87
CA VAL A 597 -0.99 -5.89 -19.84
C VAL A 597 -0.65 -4.91 -20.96
N TYR A 598 -1.65 -4.30 -21.60
CA TYR A 598 -1.43 -3.28 -22.63
C TYR A 598 -0.95 -1.99 -21.97
N SER A 599 0.20 -1.47 -22.41
CA SER A 599 0.79 -0.25 -21.83
C SER A 599 0.49 0.97 -22.68
N LEU A 600 -0.44 1.83 -22.21
CA LEU A 600 -0.67 3.15 -22.81
C LEU A 600 0.57 4.04 -22.72
N GLN A 601 1.37 3.88 -21.66
CA GLN A 601 2.64 4.57 -21.52
C GLN A 601 3.62 4.14 -22.60
N ALA A 602 3.73 2.84 -22.87
CA ALA A 602 4.62 2.34 -23.92
C ALA A 602 4.24 2.89 -25.29
N LYS A 603 2.94 2.90 -25.59
CA LYS A 603 2.41 3.53 -26.79
C LYS A 603 2.77 5.02 -26.89
N GLU A 604 2.61 5.77 -25.80
CA GLU A 604 2.94 7.19 -25.73
C GLU A 604 4.45 7.44 -25.95
N PHE A 605 5.31 6.75 -25.20
CA PHE A 605 6.74 6.98 -25.25
C PHE A 605 7.34 6.52 -26.58
N CYS A 606 6.86 5.40 -27.14
CA CYS A 606 7.27 4.94 -28.46
C CYS A 606 6.90 5.94 -29.55
N LYS A 607 5.74 6.62 -29.46
CA LYS A 607 5.39 7.69 -30.41
C LYS A 607 6.47 8.78 -30.45
N TYR A 608 6.88 9.29 -29.28
CA TYR A 608 7.94 10.31 -29.22
C TYR A 608 9.28 9.78 -29.72
N LEU A 609 9.61 8.52 -29.42
CA LEU A 609 10.80 7.87 -29.96
C LEU A 609 10.77 7.83 -31.49
N PHE A 610 9.65 7.41 -32.10
CA PHE A 610 9.51 7.35 -33.56
C PHE A 610 9.61 8.74 -34.20
N ASP A 611 8.98 9.75 -33.60
CA ASP A 611 9.08 11.15 -34.05
C ASP A 611 10.54 11.63 -34.03
N ALA A 612 11.31 11.25 -33.00
CA ALA A 612 12.74 11.56 -32.90
C ALA A 612 13.58 10.92 -34.04
N TYR A 613 13.12 9.83 -34.67
CA TYR A 613 13.81 9.22 -35.81
C TYR A 613 13.35 9.75 -37.18
N ALA A 614 12.24 10.48 -37.26
CA ALA A 614 11.60 10.84 -38.52
C ALA A 614 12.52 11.62 -39.49
N ASN A 615 13.46 12.41 -38.96
CA ASN A 615 14.36 13.27 -39.75
C ASN A 615 15.83 12.80 -39.73
N VAL A 616 16.12 11.61 -39.20
CA VAL A 616 17.49 11.08 -39.13
C VAL A 616 17.85 10.44 -40.46
N LYS A 617 18.87 10.98 -41.15
CA LYS A 617 19.27 10.53 -42.50
C LYS A 617 19.95 9.16 -42.52
N THR A 618 20.71 8.84 -41.47
CA THR A 618 21.48 7.61 -41.36
C THR A 618 21.31 7.06 -39.95
N VAL A 619 20.78 5.84 -39.85
CA VAL A 619 20.62 5.08 -38.60
C VAL A 619 21.43 3.80 -38.75
N ASP A 620 22.06 3.34 -37.66
CA ASP A 620 22.75 2.05 -37.67
C ASP A 620 21.79 0.91 -38.06
N LYS A 621 22.27 -0.10 -38.80
CA LYS A 621 21.41 -1.17 -39.32
C LYS A 621 20.74 -1.97 -38.21
N GLN A 622 21.44 -2.19 -37.11
CA GLN A 622 20.93 -2.95 -35.98
C GLN A 622 19.92 -2.12 -35.18
N GLU A 623 20.24 -0.85 -34.93
CA GLU A 623 19.31 0.11 -34.33
C GLU A 623 18.00 0.22 -35.14
N LEU A 624 18.11 0.32 -36.47
CA LEU A 624 16.95 0.36 -37.37
C LEU A 624 16.12 -0.91 -37.30
N TYR A 625 16.76 -2.09 -37.21
CA TYR A 625 16.04 -3.36 -37.03
C TYR A 625 15.17 -3.34 -35.77
N PHE A 626 15.73 -2.97 -34.60
CA PHE A 626 14.96 -2.90 -33.36
C PHE A 626 13.83 -1.86 -33.43
N LEU A 627 14.10 -0.69 -34.02
CA LEU A 627 13.11 0.36 -34.21
C LEU A 627 11.92 -0.12 -35.06
N ASP A 628 12.19 -0.85 -36.15
CA ASP A 628 11.17 -1.39 -37.04
C ASP A 628 10.36 -2.53 -36.42
N GLN A 629 10.96 -3.32 -35.52
CA GLN A 629 10.20 -4.29 -34.73
C GLN A 629 9.31 -3.58 -33.71
N LEU A 630 9.82 -2.55 -33.03
CA LEU A 630 9.04 -1.80 -32.04
C LEU A 630 7.83 -1.09 -32.67
N LYS A 631 7.94 -0.58 -33.91
CA LYS A 631 6.81 -0.01 -34.67
C LYS A 631 5.69 -1.02 -34.97
N LYS A 632 5.99 -2.32 -34.99
CA LYS A 632 5.04 -3.42 -35.24
C LYS A 632 4.50 -4.03 -33.95
N TRP A 633 5.06 -3.67 -32.80
CA TRP A 633 4.65 -4.20 -31.51
C TRP A 633 3.24 -3.75 -31.15
N ASP A 634 2.50 -4.62 -30.48
CA ASP A 634 1.14 -4.38 -29.99
C ASP A 634 1.11 -3.61 -28.66
N TYR A 635 2.27 -3.27 -28.08
CA TYR A 635 2.40 -2.63 -26.77
C TYR A 635 1.93 -3.48 -25.58
N GLU A 636 1.76 -4.79 -25.78
CA GLU A 636 1.43 -5.71 -24.69
C GLU A 636 2.70 -6.21 -23.99
N LEU A 637 2.81 -5.93 -22.69
CA LEU A 637 3.90 -6.36 -21.82
C LEU A 637 3.76 -7.83 -21.41
N LYS A 638 3.50 -8.71 -22.37
CA LYS A 638 3.45 -10.16 -22.14
C LYS A 638 4.83 -10.66 -21.68
N TYR A 639 4.87 -11.61 -20.74
CA TYR A 639 6.13 -12.21 -20.27
C TYR A 639 6.95 -12.86 -21.41
N VAL A 640 6.30 -13.36 -22.45
CA VAL A 640 7.00 -13.93 -23.62
C VAL A 640 7.54 -12.90 -24.62
N SER A 641 7.18 -11.61 -24.48
CA SER A 641 7.49 -10.58 -25.48
C SER A 641 8.93 -10.07 -25.32
N PRO A 642 9.78 -10.16 -26.35
CA PRO A 642 11.09 -9.51 -26.31
C PRO A 642 11.02 -7.99 -26.42
N LEU A 643 10.03 -7.47 -27.15
CA LEU A 643 9.85 -6.04 -27.36
C LEU A 643 9.39 -5.33 -26.09
N ALA A 644 8.72 -6.05 -25.19
CA ALA A 644 8.47 -5.57 -23.83
C ALA A 644 9.79 -5.30 -23.08
N SER A 645 10.78 -6.20 -23.13
CA SER A 645 12.11 -5.95 -22.54
C SER A 645 12.81 -4.76 -23.18
N VAL A 646 12.75 -4.63 -24.51
CA VAL A 646 13.34 -3.50 -25.24
C VAL A 646 12.73 -2.19 -24.78
N TYR A 647 11.40 -2.11 -24.70
CA TYR A 647 10.70 -0.92 -24.21
C TYR A 647 10.99 -0.63 -22.74
N SER A 648 10.88 -1.62 -21.85
CA SER A 648 11.10 -1.43 -20.41
C SER A 648 12.53 -0.98 -20.12
N GLN A 649 13.53 -1.52 -20.82
CA GLN A 649 14.90 -1.04 -20.70
C GLN A 649 15.07 0.37 -21.28
N PHE A 650 14.40 0.69 -22.39
CA PHE A 650 14.39 2.04 -22.96
C PHE A 650 13.84 3.08 -21.98
N GLU A 651 12.72 2.78 -21.31
CA GLU A 651 12.15 3.63 -20.26
C GLU A 651 13.17 3.90 -19.15
N ILE A 652 13.80 2.83 -18.66
CA ILE A 652 14.78 2.91 -17.59
C ILE A 652 16.02 3.73 -17.98
N GLU A 653 16.55 3.53 -19.19
CA GLU A 653 17.66 4.35 -19.71
C GLU A 653 17.22 5.78 -20.04
N LEU A 654 15.94 6.03 -20.33
CA LEU A 654 15.39 7.37 -20.47
C LEU A 654 15.43 8.12 -19.15
N TYR A 655 15.02 7.50 -18.05
CA TYR A 655 15.16 8.10 -16.72
C TYR A 655 16.62 8.37 -16.37
N ARG A 656 17.52 7.42 -16.65
CA ARG A 656 18.97 7.62 -16.43
C ARG A 656 19.48 8.84 -17.19
N ASN A 657 19.20 8.92 -18.49
CA ASN A 657 19.75 9.97 -19.35
C ASN A 657 19.12 11.36 -19.10
N ILE A 658 17.89 11.44 -18.60
CA ILE A 658 17.27 12.72 -18.22
C ILE A 658 17.78 13.18 -16.84
N TYR A 659 17.71 12.32 -15.82
CA TYR A 659 17.79 12.77 -14.43
C TYR A 659 19.15 12.53 -13.75
N LYS A 660 19.86 11.44 -14.11
CA LYS A 660 20.99 10.95 -13.29
C LYS A 660 22.12 11.95 -13.15
N GLU A 661 22.55 12.57 -14.25
CA GLU A 661 23.64 13.55 -14.25
C GLU A 661 23.33 14.74 -13.32
N LYS A 662 22.07 15.16 -13.29
CA LYS A 662 21.60 16.32 -12.54
C LYS A 662 21.56 15.94 -11.06
N LEU A 663 20.88 14.85 -10.73
CA LEU A 663 20.63 14.43 -9.35
C LEU A 663 21.87 13.84 -8.67
N GLY A 664 22.78 13.20 -9.42
CA GLY A 664 23.84 12.36 -8.86
C GLY A 664 23.28 11.01 -8.36
N ASP A 665 24.16 10.06 -8.04
CA ASP A 665 23.75 8.66 -7.82
C ASP A 665 22.70 8.48 -6.70
N ASN A 666 22.93 9.05 -5.51
CA ASN A 666 22.04 8.83 -4.36
C ASN A 666 20.67 9.48 -4.55
N LEU A 667 20.63 10.78 -4.85
CA LEU A 667 19.36 11.49 -5.04
C LEU A 667 18.58 10.97 -6.25
N PHE A 668 19.28 10.45 -7.28
CA PHE A 668 18.62 9.77 -8.38
C PHE A 668 17.93 8.48 -7.95
N ARG A 669 18.57 7.64 -7.11
CA ARG A 669 17.94 6.44 -6.56
C ARG A 669 16.69 6.78 -5.73
N ASP A 670 16.77 7.83 -4.92
CA ASP A 670 15.65 8.30 -4.11
C ASP A 670 14.51 8.86 -4.98
N TYR A 671 14.84 9.59 -6.04
CA TYR A 671 13.84 10.06 -7.02
C TYR A 671 13.12 8.90 -7.73
N LEU A 672 13.85 7.83 -8.03
CA LEU A 672 13.29 6.61 -8.63
C LEU A 672 12.49 5.74 -7.63
N PHE A 673 12.62 5.98 -6.33
CA PHE A 673 11.89 5.23 -5.30
C PHE A 673 10.39 5.54 -5.30
N VAL A 674 10.00 6.79 -5.63
CA VAL A 674 8.61 7.26 -5.69
C VAL A 674 8.10 7.27 -7.12
N LYS A 675 7.91 6.09 -7.70
CA LYS A 675 7.82 5.88 -9.17
C LYS A 675 6.74 6.68 -9.89
N ASN A 676 5.62 6.99 -9.25
CA ASN A 676 4.57 7.80 -9.85
C ASN A 676 5.05 9.22 -10.23
N ILE A 677 6.10 9.74 -9.59
CA ILE A 677 6.68 11.05 -9.93
C ILE A 677 7.53 11.01 -11.22
N PRO A 678 8.61 10.22 -11.37
CA PRO A 678 9.40 10.17 -12.59
C PRO A 678 8.59 9.73 -13.81
N VAL A 679 7.60 8.84 -13.65
CA VAL A 679 6.70 8.43 -14.74
C VAL A 679 5.90 9.63 -15.25
N ARG A 680 5.19 10.34 -14.35
CA ARG A 680 4.41 11.52 -14.72
C ARG A 680 5.30 12.63 -15.27
N ASN A 681 6.47 12.84 -14.67
CA ASN A 681 7.35 13.93 -15.06
C ASN A 681 7.93 13.68 -16.45
N THR A 682 8.34 12.45 -16.74
CA THR A 682 8.84 12.10 -18.07
C THR A 682 7.76 12.25 -19.13
N SER A 683 6.51 11.83 -18.87
CA SER A 683 5.39 12.06 -19.80
C SER A 683 5.20 13.56 -20.10
N LYS A 684 5.17 14.42 -19.07
CA LYS A 684 5.10 15.88 -19.23
C LYS A 684 6.27 16.41 -20.07
N LEU A 685 7.50 16.06 -19.72
CA LEU A 685 8.72 16.54 -20.38
C LEU A 685 8.77 16.14 -21.86
N LEU A 686 8.33 14.92 -22.19
CA LEU A 686 8.26 14.45 -23.56
C LEU A 686 7.19 15.22 -24.36
N ALA A 687 6.04 15.54 -23.75
CA ALA A 687 4.99 16.32 -24.39
C ALA A 687 5.39 17.79 -24.64
N GLU A 688 6.00 18.46 -23.65
CA GLU A 688 6.38 19.88 -23.74
C GLU A 688 7.62 20.13 -24.61
N ASN A 689 8.48 19.11 -24.77
CA ASN A 689 9.71 19.17 -25.58
C ASN A 689 10.69 20.29 -25.18
N LYS A 690 10.59 20.81 -23.94
CA LYS A 690 11.46 21.85 -23.43
C LYS A 690 11.49 21.82 -21.89
N SER A 691 12.69 21.67 -21.33
CA SER A 691 12.95 21.83 -19.89
C SER A 691 14.44 22.07 -19.67
N TRP A 692 14.81 22.72 -18.56
CA TRP A 692 16.21 22.81 -18.15
C TRP A 692 16.83 21.44 -17.81
N LEU A 693 16.00 20.43 -17.53
CA LEU A 693 16.43 19.05 -17.31
C LEU A 693 17.05 18.42 -18.55
N PHE A 694 16.76 18.93 -19.75
CA PHE A 694 17.44 18.50 -20.97
C PHE A 694 18.78 19.21 -21.18
N GLU A 695 19.10 20.24 -20.39
CA GLU A 695 20.26 21.12 -20.54
C GLU A 695 20.37 21.70 -21.96
N SER A 696 21.48 21.44 -22.65
CA SER A 696 21.74 21.80 -24.05
C SER A 696 21.35 20.70 -25.03
N LEU A 697 20.95 19.52 -24.54
CA LEU A 697 20.54 18.40 -25.37
C LEU A 697 19.08 18.57 -25.80
N SER A 698 18.75 18.04 -26.99
CA SER A 698 17.36 17.95 -27.42
C SER A 698 16.69 16.71 -26.84
N ARG A 699 15.37 16.79 -26.59
CA ARG A 699 14.54 15.62 -26.26
C ARG A 699 14.77 14.46 -27.23
N ASP A 700 14.80 14.77 -28.52
CA ASP A 700 14.97 13.76 -29.57
C ASP A 700 16.34 13.09 -29.51
N PHE A 701 17.40 13.83 -29.15
CA PHE A 701 18.71 13.22 -28.90
C PHE A 701 18.66 12.27 -27.70
N LEU A 702 18.05 12.69 -26.59
CA LEU A 702 17.93 11.86 -25.38
C LEU A 702 17.13 10.57 -25.65
N LEU A 703 16.01 10.67 -26.37
CA LEU A 703 15.20 9.51 -26.77
C LEU A 703 16.01 8.49 -27.58
N ARG A 704 16.72 8.93 -28.63
CA ARG A 704 17.55 8.04 -29.46
C ARG A 704 18.70 7.44 -28.65
N LYS A 705 19.38 8.26 -27.84
CA LYS A 705 20.46 7.79 -26.96
C LYS A 705 19.98 6.68 -26.01
N SER A 706 18.86 6.91 -25.32
CA SER A 706 18.29 5.93 -24.38
C SER A 706 17.87 4.63 -25.06
N PHE A 707 17.38 4.69 -26.30
CA PHE A 707 17.03 3.49 -27.06
C PHE A 707 18.28 2.66 -27.41
N VAL A 708 19.35 3.30 -27.85
CA VAL A 708 20.64 2.63 -28.12
C VAL A 708 21.24 2.06 -26.83
N ASP A 709 21.23 2.82 -25.74
CA ASP A 709 21.70 2.36 -24.43
C ASP A 709 20.93 1.13 -23.96
N ALA A 710 19.61 1.09 -24.19
CA ALA A 710 18.77 -0.02 -23.82
C ALA A 710 19.10 -1.30 -24.59
N ILE A 711 19.27 -1.21 -25.91
CA ILE A 711 19.68 -2.35 -26.74
C ILE A 711 21.04 -2.89 -26.27
N ASN A 712 21.99 -2.00 -25.97
CA ASN A 712 23.32 -2.39 -25.48
C ASN A 712 23.25 -3.04 -24.09
N ALA A 713 22.42 -2.52 -23.18
CA ALA A 713 22.20 -3.11 -21.87
C ALA A 713 21.60 -4.53 -21.98
N LEU A 714 20.63 -4.74 -22.87
CA LEU A 714 20.02 -6.05 -23.10
C LEU A 714 21.00 -7.04 -23.73
N LYS A 715 21.78 -6.63 -24.74
CA LYS A 715 22.86 -7.46 -25.31
C LYS A 715 23.83 -7.92 -24.23
N LYS A 716 24.24 -7.01 -23.34
CA LYS A 716 25.12 -7.33 -22.22
C LYS A 716 24.45 -8.28 -21.24
N LYS A 717 23.18 -8.06 -20.90
CA LYS A 717 22.41 -8.89 -19.95
C LYS A 717 22.22 -10.32 -20.46
N PHE A 718 21.88 -10.50 -21.73
CA PHE A 718 21.58 -11.79 -22.33
C PHE A 718 22.79 -12.46 -23.01
N GLY A 719 23.90 -11.74 -23.18
CA GLY A 719 25.11 -12.25 -23.83
C GLY A 719 24.96 -12.51 -25.34
N THR A 720 23.90 -11.99 -25.96
CA THR A 720 23.57 -12.19 -27.37
C THR A 720 22.77 -10.99 -27.90
N ASP A 721 22.88 -10.72 -29.20
CA ASP A 721 22.05 -9.77 -29.93
C ASP A 721 20.82 -10.40 -30.60
N ASP A 722 20.62 -11.71 -30.43
CA ASP A 722 19.39 -12.41 -30.81
C ASP A 722 18.24 -11.99 -29.88
N MET A 723 17.44 -11.03 -30.36
CA MET A 723 16.27 -10.52 -29.66
C MET A 723 15.28 -11.61 -29.25
N SER A 724 15.21 -12.75 -29.95
CA SER A 724 14.29 -13.84 -29.57
C SER A 724 14.58 -14.44 -28.20
N LYS A 725 15.78 -14.21 -27.65
CA LYS A 725 16.18 -14.63 -26.30
C LYS A 725 15.83 -13.63 -25.20
N TRP A 726 15.35 -12.44 -25.56
CA TRP A 726 15.13 -11.34 -24.63
C TRP A 726 13.71 -11.29 -24.07
N ALA A 727 13.01 -12.43 -23.95
CA ALA A 727 11.65 -12.46 -23.41
C ALA A 727 11.56 -11.75 -22.06
N TRP A 728 10.50 -10.97 -21.85
CA TRP A 728 10.31 -10.14 -20.66
C TRP A 728 10.39 -10.92 -19.35
N GLY A 729 9.77 -12.09 -19.30
CA GLY A 729 9.78 -13.00 -18.16
C GLY A 729 11.18 -13.44 -17.73
N ASN A 730 12.18 -13.44 -18.63
CA ASN A 730 13.55 -13.82 -18.29
C ASN A 730 14.27 -12.80 -17.39
N ILE A 731 13.73 -11.59 -17.27
CA ILE A 731 14.26 -10.52 -16.40
C ILE A 731 13.22 -9.92 -15.48
N HIS A 732 11.93 -10.16 -15.73
CA HIS A 732 10.80 -9.68 -14.96
C HIS A 732 10.05 -10.84 -14.30
N GLU A 733 10.41 -11.09 -13.04
CA GLU A 733 9.95 -12.23 -12.26
C GLU A 733 9.39 -11.78 -10.92
N VAL A 734 8.39 -12.49 -10.40
CA VAL A 734 7.86 -12.29 -9.05
C VAL A 734 8.37 -13.39 -8.13
N LEU A 735 8.97 -13.00 -7.00
CA LEU A 735 9.29 -13.87 -5.89
C LEU A 735 8.46 -13.43 -4.67
N LEU A 736 7.53 -14.27 -4.24
CA LEU A 736 6.69 -13.99 -3.07
C LEU A 736 7.48 -14.33 -1.81
N LYS A 737 8.18 -13.31 -1.28
CA LYS A 737 9.14 -13.45 -0.19
C LYS A 737 8.45 -13.64 1.15
N HIS A 738 8.90 -14.64 1.91
CA HIS A 738 8.63 -14.75 3.33
C HIS A 738 9.65 -13.92 4.13
N PRO A 739 9.30 -13.25 5.24
CA PRO A 739 10.26 -12.43 5.97
C PRO A 739 11.53 -13.18 6.43
N LEU A 740 11.39 -14.45 6.85
CA LEU A 740 12.53 -15.34 7.16
C LEU A 740 13.15 -16.03 5.94
N GLY A 741 12.55 -15.88 4.75
CA GLY A 741 13.04 -16.46 3.50
C GLY A 741 14.25 -15.71 2.90
N SER A 742 14.66 -14.59 3.49
CA SER A 742 15.93 -13.91 3.20
C SER A 742 17.15 -14.72 3.67
N VAL A 743 16.96 -15.64 4.64
CA VAL A 743 18.00 -16.58 5.08
C VAL A 743 18.19 -17.65 3.98
N PRO A 744 19.40 -17.79 3.39
CA PRO A 744 19.61 -18.69 2.25
C PRO A 744 19.17 -20.14 2.48
N ALA A 745 19.33 -20.65 3.71
CA ALA A 745 18.90 -22.00 4.08
C ALA A 745 17.37 -22.20 4.12
N LEU A 746 16.60 -21.12 4.25
CA LEU A 746 15.14 -21.14 4.35
C LEU A 746 14.44 -20.64 3.07
N SER A 747 15.18 -19.99 2.17
CA SER A 747 14.63 -19.35 0.96
C SER A 747 13.77 -20.30 0.13
N ASN A 748 14.28 -21.49 -0.21
CA ASN A 748 13.60 -22.43 -1.10
C ASN A 748 12.37 -23.12 -0.48
N VAL A 749 12.16 -23.01 0.84
CA VAL A 749 11.03 -23.64 1.54
C VAL A 749 9.99 -22.63 2.01
N LEU A 750 10.37 -21.37 2.22
CA LEU A 750 9.47 -20.31 2.68
C LEU A 750 9.02 -19.37 1.56
N ASN A 751 9.87 -19.12 0.54
CA ASN A 751 9.51 -18.28 -0.58
C ASN A 751 8.73 -19.07 -1.64
N ILE A 752 7.87 -18.40 -2.40
CA ILE A 752 7.13 -18.99 -3.52
C ILE A 752 7.54 -18.28 -4.80
N GLY A 753 8.12 -19.03 -5.74
CA GLY A 753 8.71 -18.49 -6.98
C GLY A 753 10.23 -18.70 -7.05
N PRO A 754 10.95 -17.95 -7.91
CA PRO A 754 10.43 -16.88 -8.77
C PRO A 754 9.53 -17.42 -9.90
N PHE A 755 8.64 -16.56 -10.42
CA PHE A 755 7.82 -16.85 -11.60
C PHE A 755 7.90 -15.72 -12.62
N GLU A 756 8.06 -16.07 -13.89
CA GLU A 756 7.92 -15.14 -15.01
C GLU A 756 6.53 -14.50 -15.01
N ILE A 757 6.46 -13.16 -15.15
CA ILE A 757 5.19 -12.44 -15.13
C ILE A 757 5.18 -11.29 -16.15
N GLY A 758 4.01 -10.96 -16.68
CA GLY A 758 3.82 -9.81 -17.58
C GLY A 758 3.39 -8.54 -16.83
N GLY A 759 3.21 -7.45 -17.57
CA GLY A 759 2.78 -6.15 -17.02
C GLY A 759 3.92 -5.24 -16.59
N SER A 760 3.55 -4.10 -16.02
CA SER A 760 4.40 -3.11 -15.34
C SER A 760 3.60 -2.41 -14.23
N GLY A 761 4.17 -1.40 -13.57
CA GLY A 761 3.43 -0.56 -12.62
C GLY A 761 2.31 0.30 -13.25
N THR A 762 2.28 0.44 -14.58
CA THR A 762 1.30 1.29 -15.29
C THR A 762 0.27 0.52 -16.12
N THR A 763 0.33 -0.81 -16.13
CA THR A 763 -0.71 -1.68 -16.73
C THR A 763 -1.81 -2.01 -15.72
N ILE A 764 -3.01 -2.39 -16.19
CA ILE A 764 -4.11 -2.76 -15.28
C ILE A 764 -3.70 -3.96 -14.41
N ALA A 765 -3.16 -5.00 -15.04
CA ALA A 765 -2.49 -6.09 -14.36
C ALA A 765 -1.12 -5.60 -13.86
N CYS A 766 -1.13 -4.96 -12.70
CA CYS A 766 0.04 -4.31 -12.12
C CYS A 766 1.09 -5.34 -11.69
N ALA A 767 2.31 -5.16 -12.18
CA ALA A 767 3.50 -5.93 -11.83
C ALA A 767 4.69 -4.97 -11.77
N GLU A 768 4.83 -4.28 -10.65
CA GLU A 768 5.79 -3.22 -10.45
C GLU A 768 7.13 -3.75 -9.90
N TYR A 769 8.24 -3.25 -10.48
CA TYR A 769 9.62 -3.62 -10.18
C TYR A 769 10.48 -2.41 -9.83
N SER A 770 11.60 -2.61 -9.13
CA SER A 770 12.52 -1.52 -8.75
C SER A 770 13.28 -0.94 -9.95
N PHE A 771 13.11 0.36 -10.21
CA PHE A 771 13.85 1.07 -11.26
C PHE A 771 15.36 1.10 -10.98
N SER A 772 15.76 1.25 -9.72
CA SER A 772 17.18 1.21 -9.33
C SER A 772 17.79 -0.18 -9.56
N SER A 773 17.08 -1.26 -9.21
CA SER A 773 17.54 -2.63 -9.49
C SER A 773 17.66 -2.91 -10.99
N ALA A 774 16.71 -2.43 -11.79
CA ALA A 774 16.77 -2.55 -13.25
C ALA A 774 18.04 -1.88 -13.82
N LEU A 775 18.40 -0.69 -13.34
CA LEU A 775 19.59 0.03 -13.78
C LEU A 775 20.91 -0.59 -13.34
N GLU A 776 20.95 -1.16 -12.14
CA GLU A 776 22.18 -1.63 -11.50
C GLU A 776 22.47 -3.11 -11.76
N LYS A 777 21.41 -3.94 -11.75
CA LYS A 777 21.49 -5.40 -11.86
C LYS A 777 20.95 -5.93 -13.18
N GLY A 778 20.21 -5.11 -13.93
CA GLY A 778 19.46 -5.57 -15.11
C GLY A 778 18.42 -6.63 -14.75
N THR A 779 17.85 -6.57 -13.54
CA THR A 779 16.73 -7.39 -13.09
C THR A 779 15.54 -6.52 -12.77
N TYR A 780 14.36 -7.03 -13.05
CA TYR A 780 13.09 -6.34 -12.92
C TYR A 780 12.22 -7.13 -11.94
N ASP A 781 12.77 -7.34 -10.75
CA ASP A 781 12.15 -8.15 -9.70
C ASP A 781 10.84 -7.47 -9.25
N VAL A 782 9.71 -8.14 -9.48
CA VAL A 782 8.39 -7.67 -9.13
C VAL A 782 8.18 -7.84 -7.64
N PHE A 783 7.96 -6.71 -6.97
CA PHE A 783 7.71 -6.67 -5.53
C PHE A 783 6.30 -6.17 -5.20
N LEU A 784 5.64 -5.46 -6.13
CA LEU A 784 4.30 -4.88 -5.93
C LEU A 784 3.42 -5.30 -7.09
N GLY A 785 2.19 -5.69 -6.76
CA GLY A 785 1.19 -6.08 -7.75
C GLY A 785 -0.14 -6.34 -7.08
N SER A 786 -1.08 -6.93 -7.80
CA SER A 786 -2.39 -7.29 -7.25
C SER A 786 -2.28 -8.20 -6.02
N SER A 787 -2.50 -7.62 -4.84
CA SER A 787 -2.40 -8.30 -3.54
C SER A 787 -3.62 -9.17 -3.24
N MET A 788 -4.73 -8.91 -3.92
CA MET A 788 -5.87 -9.80 -4.13
C MET A 788 -6.63 -9.32 -5.37
N ARG A 789 -7.50 -10.16 -5.94
CA ARG A 789 -8.52 -9.73 -6.91
C ARG A 789 -9.90 -10.19 -6.44
N MET A 790 -10.89 -9.34 -6.61
CA MET A 790 -12.30 -9.60 -6.32
C MET A 790 -13.17 -9.15 -7.48
N ILE A 791 -14.16 -9.97 -7.85
CA ILE A 791 -15.24 -9.60 -8.76
C ILE A 791 -16.57 -10.08 -8.17
N VAL A 792 -17.50 -9.15 -7.99
CA VAL A 792 -18.87 -9.41 -7.51
C VAL A 792 -19.85 -8.99 -8.59
N ASP A 793 -20.58 -9.95 -9.16
CA ASP A 793 -21.69 -9.71 -10.09
C ASP A 793 -23.00 -9.74 -9.31
N LEU A 794 -23.68 -8.60 -9.19
CA LEU A 794 -24.91 -8.50 -8.42
C LEU A 794 -26.11 -9.16 -9.11
N GLY A 795 -25.93 -9.66 -10.33
CA GLY A 795 -26.84 -10.60 -10.99
C GLY A 795 -26.82 -12.01 -10.40
N ASP A 796 -25.75 -12.41 -9.69
CA ASP A 796 -25.63 -13.71 -9.01
C ASP A 796 -24.84 -13.56 -7.68
N GLN A 797 -25.51 -13.08 -6.64
CA GLN A 797 -24.88 -12.81 -5.32
C GLN A 797 -24.52 -14.06 -4.50
N LYS A 798 -24.94 -15.25 -4.95
CA LYS A 798 -24.65 -16.50 -4.24
C LYS A 798 -23.22 -16.97 -4.44
N LYS A 799 -22.51 -16.34 -5.38
CA LYS A 799 -21.11 -16.60 -5.64
C LYS A 799 -20.38 -15.32 -6.05
N TYR A 800 -19.09 -15.29 -5.80
CA TYR A 800 -18.21 -14.23 -6.29
C TYR A 800 -16.83 -14.81 -6.58
N PHE A 801 -16.01 -14.06 -7.29
CA PHE A 801 -14.71 -14.54 -7.75
C PHE A 801 -13.60 -13.86 -6.99
N THR A 802 -12.68 -14.65 -6.43
CA THR A 802 -11.52 -14.14 -5.69
C THR A 802 -10.24 -14.84 -6.08
N ILE A 803 -9.10 -14.24 -5.71
CA ILE A 803 -7.80 -14.90 -5.67
C ILE A 803 -6.82 -14.07 -4.83
N ILE A 804 -5.91 -14.71 -4.10
CA ILE A 804 -4.75 -14.08 -3.42
C ILE A 804 -3.42 -14.64 -3.97
N PRO A 805 -2.29 -13.93 -3.85
CA PRO A 805 -1.03 -14.31 -4.46
C PRO A 805 -0.41 -15.59 -3.89
N THR A 806 -0.78 -16.02 -2.67
CA THR A 806 -0.23 -17.22 -2.02
C THR A 806 -1.30 -18.28 -1.79
N GLY A 807 -1.92 -18.26 -0.62
CA GLY A 807 -2.81 -19.26 -0.06
C GLY A 807 -3.32 -18.75 1.29
N GLN A 808 -4.40 -19.33 1.79
CA GLN A 808 -5.08 -18.84 2.99
C GLN A 808 -4.24 -19.03 4.26
N SER A 809 -3.44 -20.10 4.34
CA SER A 809 -2.59 -20.39 5.49
C SER A 809 -1.22 -19.73 5.35
N GLY A 810 -0.70 -19.22 6.46
CA GLY A 810 0.67 -18.73 6.54
C GLY A 810 1.71 -19.79 6.88
N GLN A 811 1.29 -21.03 7.15
CA GLN A 811 2.18 -22.09 7.61
C GLN A 811 2.81 -22.82 6.42
N PRO A 812 4.14 -22.90 6.30
CA PRO A 812 4.81 -23.66 5.24
C PRO A 812 4.30 -25.11 5.18
N LEU A 813 4.36 -25.75 4.01
CA LEU A 813 3.87 -27.13 3.80
C LEU A 813 2.37 -27.37 4.05
N HIS A 814 1.60 -26.40 4.56
CA HIS A 814 0.15 -26.52 4.62
C HIS A 814 -0.41 -26.56 3.20
N GLU A 815 -1.47 -27.33 2.97
CA GLU A 815 -2.03 -27.46 1.61
C GLU A 815 -2.46 -26.10 1.05
N ASN A 816 -3.01 -25.22 1.90
CA ASN A 816 -3.37 -23.85 1.55
C ASN A 816 -2.27 -22.80 1.79
N PHE A 817 -0.98 -23.15 1.74
CA PHE A 817 0.12 -22.18 1.85
C PHE A 817 0.36 -21.41 0.54
N SER A 818 0.31 -22.14 -0.58
CA SER A 818 0.67 -21.64 -1.92
C SER A 818 -0.26 -22.15 -3.05
N ASP A 819 -1.37 -22.77 -2.69
CA ASP A 819 -2.36 -23.38 -3.58
C ASP A 819 -3.01 -22.40 -4.58
N GLN A 820 -3.03 -21.11 -4.26
CA GLN A 820 -3.57 -20.07 -5.14
C GLN A 820 -2.49 -19.43 -6.02
N ALA A 821 -1.20 -19.55 -5.70
CA ALA A 821 -0.13 -18.80 -6.36
C ALA A 821 -0.06 -18.99 -7.88
N ARG A 822 -0.17 -20.23 -8.36
CA ARG A 822 -0.17 -20.52 -9.81
C ARG A 822 -1.42 -20.00 -10.52
N ARG A 823 -2.59 -20.08 -9.87
CA ARG A 823 -3.85 -19.52 -10.41
C ARG A 823 -3.77 -18.00 -10.47
N TRP A 824 -3.29 -17.37 -9.40
CA TRP A 824 -3.07 -15.94 -9.34
C TRP A 824 -2.13 -15.46 -10.46
N LEU A 825 -1.00 -16.15 -10.65
CA LEU A 825 -0.04 -15.84 -11.71
C LEU A 825 -0.67 -15.95 -13.11
N ASN A 826 -1.45 -17.00 -13.35
CA ASN A 826 -2.09 -17.25 -14.65
C ASN A 826 -3.31 -16.37 -14.91
N GLY A 827 -3.69 -15.49 -13.97
CA GLY A 827 -4.87 -14.66 -14.09
C GLY A 827 -6.18 -15.37 -13.77
N ASP A 828 -6.14 -16.59 -13.22
CA ASP A 828 -7.33 -17.35 -12.85
C ASP A 828 -7.91 -16.92 -11.50
N TYR A 829 -9.16 -17.35 -11.23
CA TYR A 829 -9.92 -17.03 -10.03
C TYR A 829 -10.50 -18.30 -9.43
N LYS A 830 -10.67 -18.30 -8.11
CA LYS A 830 -11.55 -19.25 -7.43
C LYS A 830 -12.96 -18.67 -7.30
N ILE A 831 -13.92 -19.56 -7.13
CA ILE A 831 -15.32 -19.21 -6.90
C ILE A 831 -15.57 -19.42 -5.41
N VAL A 832 -16.13 -18.41 -4.76
CA VAL A 832 -16.55 -18.51 -3.37
C VAL A 832 -18.06 -18.53 -3.33
N ILE A 833 -18.61 -19.53 -2.65
CA ILE A 833 -20.05 -19.73 -2.45
C ILE A 833 -20.39 -19.19 -1.06
N THR A 834 -21.51 -18.48 -0.91
CA THR A 834 -21.98 -17.95 0.39
C THR A 834 -23.21 -18.70 0.93
N ASP A 835 -23.74 -19.66 0.17
CA ASP A 835 -24.89 -20.50 0.54
C ASP A 835 -24.46 -21.74 1.34
N PHE A 836 -24.74 -21.75 2.65
CA PHE A 836 -24.37 -22.84 3.55
C PHE A 836 -24.98 -24.21 3.19
N ASN A 837 -26.15 -24.25 2.56
CA ASN A 837 -26.73 -25.53 2.14
C ASN A 837 -25.90 -26.15 1.01
N LYS A 838 -25.46 -25.32 0.05
CA LYS A 838 -24.58 -25.75 -1.03
C LYS A 838 -23.21 -26.21 -0.51
N MET A 839 -22.66 -25.54 0.52
CA MET A 839 -21.40 -25.97 1.15
C MET A 839 -21.52 -27.36 1.77
N LYS A 840 -22.65 -27.64 2.43
CA LYS A 840 -22.95 -28.95 3.01
C LYS A 840 -23.09 -30.03 1.93
N GLU A 841 -23.80 -29.72 0.84
CA GLU A 841 -23.94 -30.61 -0.32
C GLU A 841 -22.60 -30.88 -1.02
N ALA A 842 -21.73 -29.87 -1.09
CA ALA A 842 -20.38 -29.97 -1.66
C ALA A 842 -19.39 -30.69 -0.73
N GLY A 843 -19.78 -31.03 0.50
CA GLY A 843 -18.93 -31.79 1.42
C GLY A 843 -17.77 -30.98 2.00
N TYR A 844 -17.95 -29.66 2.22
CA TYR A 844 -16.92 -28.81 2.82
C TYR A 844 -16.47 -29.36 4.18
N LYS A 845 -15.17 -29.24 4.47
CA LYS A 845 -14.62 -29.61 5.78
C LYS A 845 -15.34 -28.83 6.87
N THR A 846 -15.77 -29.49 7.94
CA THR A 846 -16.63 -28.89 8.97
C THR A 846 -16.00 -28.95 10.34
N ILE A 847 -15.80 -27.77 10.95
CA ILE A 847 -15.36 -27.57 12.33
C ILE A 847 -16.58 -27.11 13.14
N THR A 848 -16.85 -27.75 14.27
CA THR A 848 -17.89 -27.31 15.21
C THR A 848 -17.26 -26.93 16.53
N LEU A 849 -17.38 -25.65 16.92
CA LEU A 849 -16.97 -25.17 18.22
C LEU A 849 -18.17 -25.23 19.18
N ILE A 850 -18.03 -26.00 20.26
CA ILE A 850 -19.09 -26.26 21.24
C ILE A 850 -18.71 -25.57 22.55
N PRO A 851 -19.61 -24.84 23.21
CA PRO A 851 -19.35 -24.27 24.54
C PRO A 851 -18.92 -25.36 25.54
N GLU A 852 -17.89 -25.07 26.32
CA GLU A 852 -17.38 -25.95 27.41
C GLU A 852 -18.35 -26.11 28.58
#